data_AF-A0AAN9HEI3-F1
#
_entry.id   AF-A0AAN9HEI3-F1
#
_cell.length_a   1.000
_cell.length_b   1.000
_cell.length_c   1.000
_cell.angle_alpha   90.00
_cell.angle_beta   90.00
_cell.angle_gamma   90.00
#
_symmetry.space_group_name_H-M   'P 1'
#
loop_
_entity.id
_entity.type
_entity.pdbx_description
1 polymer ?
#
loop_
_entity_poly.entity_id
_entity_poly.type
_entity_poly.pdbx_seq_one_letter_code
_entity_poly.pdbx_strand_id
1 'polypeptide(L)'
;MAATGNEEQALLPDIEEEAEGMEREMESEEEEEEGMGVEHSEEEDEENTSEDERENEAEIQRLEEQLSINAFDYNCHVDLIKLLRQEGKLHRLRKARQKMSELFPLTEEIWLDWLKDEIRLTEDESEREKVYELFERAVNDYVCPEIWLEYVQYSIGGMGAQGGIERVRSIFERALTAVGVHVTKGASIWEAYREFEIVILSTVQPPPGSVPSQEQQELLNAQLDRIHTLFRRQLAVPLMDMEGTYAEYSDWADDGVPETVTHQYRRALKQMEKCKPYEEALLVSETPKLAEYQAYIDFEMKEGDPARVQIIFERALAENCLVPDLWIKYNAYLDRQLKIKDLVLSAHERAVRNCPWTMGLWKSYLLALERHGTDHQTVTDVFEKALNAGFIQATDYVDIWQSYLDYLRRRVDFSKEWSRELDELRAAFARSLDYLKQDVEERFSESGDLSCTIMQIWAKIEALHCKNMQKARELWDSIMTKGNAKYANMWLEYYNLERSYGDAVHCRKALHRAVQCTSDYPEHVCDVLLNFERVEGSLEDWDAAVQKTGTKLNRVNEQRARVAIKEANLARQEEDKADQRRKAKADKKGQKKSQKANRTGDKRKAEDDGEEEWGEEAELPSKRLRGEGDFGSTATEELMETESGLFGRRPPPPRKTEPPGFRKNQQRALEAQREPQDVSKEQRKDENSVFVSNLSFNLEDPEGKLRTLFKGCGTVEQVRLVYTPKGVFRGYCYVQFEDRLAVPEALKLDRQEVDGRPMYVSPCVDKNKNPDFKVFKFNTSLEKHKIFISGLPYTCTKETLEDLFKEHGTIKAIRLVTNRSGKPKGLAYVEYENEAQASQAVLKMDGTMLETFTLSVAISNPPRRNLEEKAAPSRILGATMQRQPQGARGKGRTQISLLPRSLYRQSAPDAKAENGTVSAPHATLTDGVHGGPGTTSLDTQAKSLSNEDFARMLLKK
;
A
#
# COMPACT_ATOMS: atom_id res chain seq x y z
N MET A 1 -45.77 14.18 -71.47
CA MET A 1 -45.19 14.67 -72.74
C MET A 1 -45.44 16.16 -72.81
N ALA A 2 -44.45 16.92 -73.30
CA ALA A 2 -44.36 18.39 -73.16
C ALA A 2 -44.28 18.88 -71.69
N ALA A 3 -43.61 19.99 -71.38
CA ALA A 3 -42.43 20.58 -72.03
C ALA A 3 -41.73 21.49 -71.00
N THR A 4 -40.41 21.51 -70.97
CA THR A 4 -39.59 22.41 -70.14
C THR A 4 -38.33 22.79 -70.92
N GLY A 5 -38.02 24.09 -70.97
CA GLY A 5 -36.85 24.64 -71.64
C GLY A 5 -36.60 26.07 -71.19
N ASN A 6 -35.55 26.66 -71.77
CA ASN A 6 -35.00 28.00 -71.50
C ASN A 6 -34.32 28.13 -70.10
N GLU A 7 -33.32 29.00 -69.93
CA GLU A 7 -32.81 30.04 -70.85
C GLU A 7 -31.27 30.12 -70.91
N GLU A 8 -30.73 31.04 -71.70
CA GLU A 8 -29.35 31.02 -72.21
C GLU A 8 -28.35 31.94 -71.49
N GLN A 9 -27.07 31.52 -71.54
CA GLN A 9 -25.83 32.33 -71.70
C GLN A 9 -25.58 33.58 -70.83
N ALA A 10 -24.52 33.50 -70.02
CA ALA A 10 -23.60 34.62 -69.78
C ALA A 10 -22.14 34.11 -69.71
N LEU A 11 -21.19 34.93 -70.15
CA LEU A 11 -19.81 34.58 -70.50
C LEU A 11 -18.88 34.12 -69.35
N LEU A 12 -17.92 33.26 -69.72
CA LEU A 12 -16.59 33.02 -69.12
C LEU A 12 -15.69 34.28 -69.17
N PRO A 13 -14.52 34.34 -68.49
CA PRO A 13 -13.77 33.26 -67.80
C PRO A 13 -13.84 33.42 -66.25
N ASP A 14 -13.02 32.80 -65.39
CA ASP A 14 -11.69 32.15 -65.52
C ASP A 14 -11.41 31.15 -64.38
N ILE A 15 -10.23 30.49 -64.40
CA ILE A 15 -9.66 29.53 -63.42
C ILE A 15 -10.20 28.09 -63.52
N GLU A 16 -9.28 27.11 -63.55
CA GLU A 16 -9.52 25.68 -63.74
C GLU A 16 -9.64 24.89 -62.41
N GLU A 17 -10.19 23.67 -62.48
CA GLU A 17 -10.38 22.77 -61.33
C GLU A 17 -9.10 21.98 -60.98
N GLU A 18 -8.74 21.92 -59.69
CA GLU A 18 -7.95 20.81 -59.14
C GLU A 18 -8.85 19.94 -58.25
N ALA A 19 -8.73 18.62 -58.41
CA ALA A 19 -9.49 17.63 -57.64
C ALA A 19 -8.57 16.93 -56.63
N GLU A 20 -8.97 16.89 -55.36
CA GLU A 20 -8.17 16.32 -54.28
C GLU A 20 -7.94 14.80 -54.44
N GLY A 21 -6.78 14.44 -54.97
CA GLY A 21 -6.26 13.08 -55.02
C GLY A 21 -5.45 12.76 -53.76
N MET A 22 -5.89 11.77 -52.98
CA MET A 22 -5.25 11.38 -51.71
C MET A 22 -4.13 10.37 -51.95
N GLU A 23 -2.89 10.82 -52.12
CA GLU A 23 -1.71 9.95 -52.21
C GLU A 23 -0.72 10.15 -51.05
N ARG A 24 0.25 9.22 -50.95
CA ARG A 24 1.31 9.21 -49.93
C ARG A 24 2.60 9.67 -50.58
N GLU A 25 3.29 10.64 -49.98
CA GLU A 25 4.66 10.94 -50.37
C GLU A 25 5.63 10.15 -49.49
N MET A 26 6.49 9.38 -50.16
CA MET A 26 7.77 8.94 -49.60
C MET A 26 8.78 10.00 -50.01
N GLU A 27 9.47 10.62 -49.05
CA GLU A 27 10.67 11.39 -49.38
C GLU A 27 11.82 10.39 -49.60
N SER A 28 12.26 10.28 -50.84
CA SER A 28 13.46 9.53 -51.25
C SER A 28 14.59 10.51 -51.58
N GLU A 29 15.77 10.22 -51.07
CA GLU A 29 16.99 11.03 -51.26
C GLU A 29 17.51 10.92 -52.70
N GLU A 30 17.73 12.03 -53.39
CA GLU A 30 18.57 12.09 -54.62
C GLU A 30 19.16 13.50 -54.83
N GLU A 31 20.46 13.61 -54.53
CA GLU A 31 21.55 14.37 -55.18
C GLU A 31 21.30 15.67 -56.00
N GLU A 32 22.09 16.72 -55.72
CA GLU A 32 22.51 17.75 -56.69
C GLU A 32 24.06 17.77 -56.83
N GLU A 33 24.56 18.15 -58.01
CA GLU A 33 25.91 17.78 -58.52
C GLU A 33 27.13 18.64 -58.10
N GLU A 34 28.31 18.10 -58.45
CA GLU A 34 29.69 18.53 -58.21
C GLU A 34 30.08 20.00 -58.51
N GLY A 35 31.16 20.46 -57.85
CA GLY A 35 31.74 21.80 -58.02
C GLY A 35 33.28 21.92 -57.92
N MET A 36 34.04 20.86 -58.19
CA MET A 36 35.53 20.79 -58.29
C MET A 36 36.40 21.61 -57.29
N GLY A 37 36.82 20.94 -56.22
CA GLY A 37 38.26 20.70 -55.98
C GLY A 37 39.09 21.72 -55.19
N VAL A 38 39.64 21.26 -54.06
CA VAL A 38 41.09 21.14 -53.83
C VAL A 38 41.35 19.81 -53.14
N GLU A 39 42.25 18.97 -53.68
CA GLU A 39 42.78 17.82 -52.93
C GLU A 39 43.75 18.32 -51.85
N HIS A 40 43.45 18.07 -50.58
CA HIS A 40 44.48 17.90 -49.56
C HIS A 40 44.08 16.80 -48.58
N SER A 41 45.02 15.89 -48.32
CA SER A 41 44.82 14.65 -47.59
C SER A 41 44.66 14.86 -46.08
N GLU A 42 43.50 14.48 -45.53
CA GLU A 42 43.25 14.34 -44.09
C GLU A 42 42.58 12.98 -43.80
N GLU A 43 43.15 11.87 -44.31
CA GLU A 43 42.82 10.49 -43.91
C GLU A 43 43.44 10.10 -42.55
N GLU A 44 43.51 11.01 -41.57
CA GLU A 44 44.12 10.77 -40.24
C GLU A 44 43.34 11.42 -39.07
N ASP A 45 42.00 11.24 -38.99
CA ASP A 45 41.23 11.70 -37.80
C ASP A 45 40.07 10.76 -37.33
N GLU A 46 39.90 9.55 -37.89
CA GLU A 46 38.88 8.59 -37.41
C GLU A 46 39.36 7.63 -36.28
N GLU A 47 40.64 7.66 -35.88
CA GLU A 47 41.18 6.80 -34.80
C GLU A 47 41.15 7.42 -33.38
N ASN A 48 40.05 8.08 -32.99
CA ASN A 48 39.89 8.58 -31.60
C ASN A 48 38.48 8.48 -30.99
N THR A 49 37.54 7.72 -31.57
CA THR A 49 36.39 7.22 -30.78
C THR A 49 36.80 5.95 -30.04
N SER A 50 36.65 5.97 -28.72
CA SER A 50 36.97 4.83 -27.86
C SER A 50 36.09 3.61 -28.17
N GLU A 51 36.53 2.43 -27.72
CA GLU A 51 35.67 1.23 -27.79
C GLU A 51 34.45 1.40 -26.86
N ASP A 52 34.65 2.00 -25.69
CA ASP A 52 33.60 2.33 -24.70
C ASP A 52 32.47 3.20 -25.28
N GLU A 53 32.78 4.29 -26.01
CA GLU A 53 31.76 5.17 -26.64
C GLU A 53 30.94 4.44 -27.71
N ARG A 54 31.54 3.47 -28.42
CA ARG A 54 30.86 2.65 -29.42
C ARG A 54 29.98 1.56 -28.78
N GLU A 55 30.41 0.95 -27.68
CA GLU A 55 29.55 0.06 -26.89
C GLU A 55 28.38 0.82 -26.25
N ASN A 56 28.61 2.03 -25.71
CA ASN A 56 27.57 2.86 -25.10
C ASN A 56 26.51 3.32 -26.13
N GLU A 57 26.90 3.75 -27.33
CA GLU A 57 25.94 4.13 -28.38
C GLU A 57 25.12 2.92 -28.86
N ALA A 58 25.71 1.73 -28.95
CA ALA A 58 24.99 0.50 -29.30
C ALA A 58 23.95 0.11 -28.23
N GLU A 59 24.27 0.23 -26.94
CA GLU A 59 23.30 -0.01 -25.86
C GLU A 59 22.23 1.10 -25.80
N ILE A 60 22.57 2.37 -26.06
CA ILE A 60 21.60 3.46 -26.22
C ILE A 60 20.59 3.14 -27.32
N GLN A 61 21.03 2.68 -28.49
CA GLN A 61 20.13 2.28 -29.58
C GLN A 61 19.26 1.09 -29.20
N ARG A 62 19.82 0.08 -28.50
CA ARG A 62 19.06 -1.07 -27.99
C ARG A 62 17.98 -0.66 -27.00
N LEU A 63 18.26 0.30 -26.11
CA LEU A 63 17.30 0.82 -25.13
C LEU A 63 16.23 1.71 -25.80
N GLU A 64 16.59 2.48 -26.82
CA GLU A 64 15.61 3.22 -27.65
C GLU A 64 14.70 2.26 -28.44
N GLU A 65 15.22 1.13 -28.96
CA GLU A 65 14.42 0.07 -29.59
C GLU A 65 13.49 -0.62 -28.56
N GLN A 66 14.01 -0.99 -27.39
CA GLN A 66 13.21 -1.60 -26.29
C GLN A 66 12.07 -0.67 -25.85
N LEU A 67 12.31 0.65 -25.78
CA LEU A 67 11.26 1.64 -25.50
C LEU A 67 10.31 1.88 -26.68
N SER A 68 10.71 1.60 -27.93
CA SER A 68 9.78 1.63 -29.08
C SER A 68 8.79 0.45 -29.03
N ILE A 69 9.22 -0.70 -28.50
CA ILE A 69 8.40 -1.90 -28.29
C ILE A 69 7.55 -1.78 -27.02
N ASN A 70 8.11 -1.24 -25.94
CA ASN A 70 7.42 -1.03 -24.66
C ASN A 70 7.79 0.32 -24.03
N ALA A 71 7.06 1.37 -24.38
CA ALA A 71 7.24 2.70 -23.82
C ALA A 71 7.02 2.76 -22.29
N PHE A 72 6.40 1.74 -21.68
CA PHE A 72 6.11 1.68 -20.24
C PHE A 72 7.18 0.96 -19.40
N ASP A 73 8.37 0.69 -19.94
CA ASP A 73 9.51 0.18 -19.15
C ASP A 73 10.25 1.32 -18.43
N TYR A 74 9.84 1.58 -17.18
CA TYR A 74 10.44 2.59 -16.31
C TYR A 74 11.96 2.45 -16.14
N ASN A 75 12.47 1.21 -16.02
CA ASN A 75 13.91 0.98 -15.81
C ASN A 75 14.69 1.29 -17.10
N CYS A 76 14.15 0.89 -18.25
CA CYS A 76 14.74 1.18 -19.55
C CYS A 76 14.84 2.69 -19.82
N HIS A 77 13.84 3.50 -19.43
CA HIS A 77 13.96 4.97 -19.45
C HIS A 77 15.07 5.47 -18.53
N VAL A 78 15.12 4.99 -17.29
CA VAL A 78 16.12 5.41 -16.29
C VAL A 78 17.55 5.10 -16.75
N ASP A 79 17.79 3.92 -17.31
CA ASP A 79 19.12 3.49 -17.76
C ASP A 79 19.53 4.18 -19.07
N LEU A 80 18.61 4.40 -20.01
CA LEU A 80 18.83 5.25 -21.19
C LEU A 80 19.22 6.68 -20.78
N ILE A 81 18.52 7.27 -19.81
CA ILE A 81 18.81 8.63 -19.29
C ILE A 81 20.18 8.69 -18.60
N LYS A 82 20.63 7.63 -17.92
CA LYS A 82 21.99 7.55 -17.37
C LYS A 82 23.06 7.56 -18.47
N LEU A 83 22.93 6.68 -19.47
CA LEU A 83 23.89 6.58 -20.57
C LEU A 83 23.94 7.88 -21.39
N LEU A 84 22.79 8.44 -21.78
CA LEU A 84 22.72 9.72 -22.51
C LEU A 84 23.32 10.90 -21.73
N ARG A 85 23.38 10.84 -20.39
CA ARG A 85 24.02 11.85 -19.53
C ARG A 85 25.53 11.61 -19.39
N GLN A 86 25.98 10.35 -19.37
CA GLN A 86 27.41 10.01 -19.38
C GLN A 86 28.06 10.40 -20.71
N GLU A 87 27.40 10.07 -21.81
CA GLU A 87 27.79 10.39 -23.19
C GLU A 87 27.63 11.88 -23.58
N GLY A 88 27.13 12.73 -22.68
CA GLY A 88 26.94 14.16 -22.94
C GLY A 88 25.94 14.49 -24.07
N LYS A 89 25.07 13.56 -24.48
CA LYS A 89 24.18 13.69 -25.66
C LYS A 89 22.93 14.54 -25.34
N LEU A 90 23.15 15.80 -24.94
CA LEU A 90 22.18 16.72 -24.31
C LEU A 90 20.80 16.79 -24.97
N HIS A 91 20.72 16.85 -26.31
CA HIS A 91 19.46 16.93 -27.04
C HIS A 91 18.64 15.62 -26.96
N ARG A 92 19.28 14.44 -27.07
CA ARG A 92 18.63 13.14 -26.84
C ARG A 92 18.25 13.00 -25.36
N LEU A 93 19.13 13.38 -24.44
CA LEU A 93 18.89 13.36 -22.99
C LEU A 93 17.64 14.17 -22.60
N ARG A 94 17.49 15.40 -23.13
CA ARG A 94 16.30 16.25 -22.89
C ARG A 94 15.02 15.60 -23.45
N LYS A 95 15.07 15.03 -24.66
CA LYS A 95 13.93 14.30 -25.26
C LYS A 95 13.55 13.03 -24.49
N ALA A 96 14.54 12.26 -24.01
CA ALA A 96 14.30 11.06 -23.20
C ALA A 96 13.65 11.41 -21.85
N ARG A 97 14.17 12.44 -21.16
CA ARG A 97 13.59 12.97 -19.91
C ARG A 97 12.17 13.51 -20.09
N GLN A 98 11.89 14.22 -21.19
CA GLN A 98 10.54 14.67 -21.55
C GLN A 98 9.58 13.49 -21.70
N LYS A 99 9.88 12.52 -22.59
CA LYS A 99 9.09 11.29 -22.79
C LYS A 99 8.83 10.54 -21.47
N MET A 100 9.87 10.36 -20.64
CA MET A 100 9.73 9.70 -19.35
C MET A 100 8.79 10.47 -18.42
N SER A 101 8.93 11.80 -18.31
CA SER A 101 8.08 12.63 -17.45
C SER A 101 6.62 12.72 -17.89
N GLU A 102 6.33 12.53 -19.17
CA GLU A 102 4.96 12.50 -19.69
C GLU A 102 4.25 11.19 -19.31
N LEU A 103 4.96 10.06 -19.37
CA LEU A 103 4.44 8.74 -19.00
C LEU A 103 4.41 8.51 -17.48
N PHE A 104 5.45 8.95 -16.75
CA PHE A 104 5.68 8.64 -15.35
C PHE A 104 5.87 9.88 -14.47
N PRO A 105 5.26 9.92 -13.27
CA PRO A 105 5.60 10.91 -12.25
C PRO A 105 7.01 10.65 -11.71
N LEU A 106 7.92 11.60 -11.83
CA LEU A 106 9.34 11.41 -11.48
C LEU A 106 9.61 11.74 -10.01
N THR A 107 10.60 11.06 -9.41
CA THR A 107 11.00 11.28 -8.01
C THR A 107 11.70 12.64 -7.82
N GLU A 108 11.74 13.13 -6.57
CA GLU A 108 12.46 14.36 -6.19
C GLU A 108 13.92 14.35 -6.68
N GLU A 109 14.58 13.18 -6.63
CA GLU A 109 15.96 13.00 -7.09
C GLU A 109 16.12 13.17 -8.62
N ILE A 110 15.28 12.50 -9.43
CA ILE A 110 15.36 12.55 -10.90
C ILE A 110 15.03 13.96 -11.42
N TRP A 111 14.02 14.62 -10.83
CA TRP A 111 13.69 16.00 -11.15
C TRP A 111 14.84 16.95 -10.80
N LEU A 112 15.42 16.85 -9.60
CA LEU A 112 16.58 17.67 -9.20
C LEU A 112 17.78 17.47 -10.13
N ASP A 113 18.04 16.24 -10.58
CA ASP A 113 19.16 15.95 -11.48
C ASP A 113 18.93 16.54 -12.89
N TRP A 114 17.69 16.55 -13.38
CA TRP A 114 17.36 17.24 -14.62
C TRP A 114 17.48 18.76 -14.46
N LEU A 115 16.85 19.33 -13.43
CA LEU A 115 16.91 20.77 -13.14
C LEU A 115 18.36 21.27 -13.01
N LYS A 116 19.23 20.52 -12.31
CA LYS A 116 20.65 20.87 -12.12
C LYS A 116 21.48 20.80 -13.39
N ASP A 117 21.11 19.96 -14.36
CA ASP A 117 21.76 19.96 -15.67
C ASP A 117 21.33 21.20 -16.49
N GLU A 118 20.03 21.49 -16.55
CA GLU A 118 19.48 22.61 -17.33
C GLU A 118 19.90 23.98 -16.76
N ILE A 119 19.96 24.12 -15.43
CA ILE A 119 20.47 25.32 -14.74
C ILE A 119 21.94 25.61 -15.08
N ARG A 120 22.76 24.56 -15.33
CA ARG A 120 24.17 24.73 -15.75
C ARG A 120 24.33 25.08 -17.23
N LEU A 121 23.32 24.78 -18.05
CA LEU A 121 23.27 25.06 -19.48
C LEU A 121 22.60 26.40 -19.80
N THR A 122 22.02 27.09 -18.80
CA THR A 122 21.35 28.38 -18.99
C THR A 122 22.39 29.51 -19.14
N GLU A 123 22.51 30.09 -20.33
CA GLU A 123 23.30 31.32 -20.53
C GLU A 123 22.42 32.58 -20.65
N ASP A 124 21.23 32.46 -21.26
CA ASP A 124 20.33 33.59 -21.58
C ASP A 124 19.10 33.74 -20.65
N GLU A 125 18.56 34.96 -20.54
CA GLU A 125 17.27 35.21 -19.86
C GLU A 125 16.08 34.49 -20.53
N SER A 126 16.15 34.25 -21.84
CA SER A 126 15.16 33.46 -22.60
C SER A 126 15.13 31.98 -22.18
N GLU A 127 16.26 31.45 -21.71
CA GLU A 127 16.34 30.08 -21.22
C GLU A 127 15.91 29.96 -19.76
N ARG A 128 16.09 31.03 -18.98
CA ARG A 128 15.63 31.11 -17.59
C ARG A 128 14.12 30.94 -17.44
N GLU A 129 13.32 31.43 -18.39
CA GLU A 129 11.87 31.16 -18.40
C GLU A 129 11.56 29.68 -18.67
N LYS A 130 12.28 29.01 -19.58
CA LYS A 130 12.14 27.57 -19.84
C LYS A 130 12.50 26.72 -18.62
N VAL A 131 13.50 27.14 -17.83
CA VAL A 131 13.85 26.49 -16.57
C VAL A 131 12.76 26.72 -15.51
N TYR A 132 12.10 27.88 -15.47
CA TYR A 132 10.92 28.06 -14.63
C TYR A 132 9.75 27.17 -15.07
N GLU A 133 9.47 27.02 -16.37
CA GLU A 133 8.48 26.05 -16.88
C GLU A 133 8.81 24.60 -16.47
N LEU A 134 10.09 24.25 -16.42
CA LEU A 134 10.55 22.94 -15.94
C LEU A 134 10.34 22.77 -14.42
N PHE A 135 10.58 23.81 -13.62
CA PHE A 135 10.21 23.82 -12.19
C PHE A 135 8.70 23.68 -11.99
N GLU A 136 7.87 24.35 -12.80
CA GLU A 136 6.41 24.21 -12.76
C GLU A 136 5.96 22.77 -13.05
N ARG A 137 6.60 22.06 -14.00
CA ARG A 137 6.37 20.61 -14.21
C ARG A 137 6.76 19.80 -12.97
N ALA A 138 7.96 20.05 -12.44
CA ALA A 138 8.55 19.25 -11.36
C ALA A 138 7.76 19.29 -10.04
N VAL A 139 7.17 20.45 -9.68
CA VAL A 139 6.42 20.60 -8.42
C VAL A 139 5.02 19.96 -8.41
N ASN A 140 4.55 19.43 -9.56
CA ASN A 140 3.22 18.86 -9.69
C ASN A 140 3.14 17.33 -9.47
N ASP A 141 4.25 16.59 -9.56
CA ASP A 141 4.23 15.12 -9.39
C ASP A 141 4.07 14.72 -7.90
N TYR A 142 4.88 15.29 -7.01
CA TYR A 142 4.91 14.97 -5.58
C TYR A 142 5.27 16.18 -4.71
N VAL A 143 5.04 16.06 -3.40
CA VAL A 143 5.59 17.00 -2.41
C VAL A 143 7.12 16.96 -2.41
N CYS A 144 7.75 18.08 -2.73
CA CYS A 144 9.18 18.15 -3.03
C CYS A 144 9.89 19.38 -2.41
N PRO A 145 10.16 19.39 -1.09
CA PRO A 145 10.75 20.55 -0.42
C PRO A 145 12.15 20.93 -0.94
N GLU A 146 12.94 19.99 -1.46
CA GLU A 146 14.26 20.30 -2.00
C GLU A 146 14.16 20.98 -3.39
N ILE A 147 13.18 20.58 -4.21
CA ILE A 147 12.89 21.25 -5.49
C ILE A 147 12.39 22.67 -5.24
N TRP A 148 11.52 22.88 -4.24
CA TRP A 148 11.11 24.23 -3.84
C TRP A 148 12.29 25.08 -3.33
N LEU A 149 13.24 24.50 -2.58
CA LEU A 149 14.48 25.18 -2.18
C LEU A 149 15.37 25.56 -3.38
N GLU A 150 15.55 24.67 -4.35
CA GLU A 150 16.33 24.93 -5.56
C GLU A 150 15.64 25.99 -6.44
N TYR A 151 14.30 25.95 -6.54
CA TYR A 151 13.50 26.90 -7.31
C TYR A 151 13.60 28.33 -6.75
N VAL A 152 13.44 28.52 -5.43
CA VAL A 152 13.61 29.85 -4.83
C VAL A 152 15.04 30.36 -4.99
N GLN A 153 16.05 29.52 -4.80
CA GLN A 153 17.46 29.88 -5.02
C GLN A 153 17.74 30.30 -6.47
N TYR A 154 17.26 29.54 -7.45
CA TYR A 154 17.40 29.88 -8.87
C TYR A 154 16.68 31.19 -9.23
N SER A 155 15.49 31.41 -8.65
CA SER A 155 14.71 32.63 -8.87
C SER A 155 15.37 33.90 -8.30
N ILE A 156 16.10 33.80 -7.20
CA ILE A 156 16.90 34.90 -6.63
C ILE A 156 17.97 35.37 -7.63
N GLY A 157 18.50 34.47 -8.47
CA GLY A 157 19.38 34.85 -9.58
C GLY A 157 18.76 35.81 -10.59
N GLY A 158 17.42 35.83 -10.72
CA GLY A 158 16.67 36.76 -11.57
C GLY A 158 16.18 38.03 -10.87
N MET A 159 16.55 38.28 -9.60
CA MET A 159 15.96 39.35 -8.79
C MET A 159 16.23 40.78 -9.31
N GLY A 160 17.23 40.95 -10.19
CA GLY A 160 17.59 42.24 -10.79
C GLY A 160 16.69 42.69 -11.95
N ALA A 161 15.88 41.78 -12.52
CA ALA A 161 14.91 42.10 -13.56
C ALA A 161 13.69 42.84 -13.00
N GLN A 162 12.96 43.56 -13.84
CA GLN A 162 11.76 44.29 -13.44
C GLN A 162 10.69 43.32 -12.90
N GLY A 163 10.24 43.53 -11.66
CA GLY A 163 9.33 42.62 -10.96
C GLY A 163 9.97 41.33 -10.42
N GLY A 164 11.29 41.15 -10.56
CA GLY A 164 12.00 39.94 -10.13
C GLY A 164 11.80 39.62 -8.64
N ILE A 165 11.89 40.64 -7.77
CA ILE A 165 11.65 40.50 -6.32
C ILE A 165 10.22 40.01 -6.01
N GLU A 166 9.22 40.48 -6.75
CA GLU A 166 7.82 40.06 -6.58
C GLU A 166 7.59 38.63 -7.07
N ARG A 167 8.28 38.22 -8.16
CA ARG A 167 8.29 36.83 -8.62
C ARG A 167 8.90 35.90 -7.58
N VAL A 168 10.05 36.24 -6.99
CA VAL A 168 10.69 35.44 -5.93
C VAL A 168 9.76 35.29 -4.72
N ARG A 169 9.12 36.38 -4.27
CA ARG A 169 8.11 36.35 -3.18
C ARG A 169 6.92 35.45 -3.51
N SER A 170 6.41 35.48 -4.76
CA SER A 170 5.33 34.61 -5.21
C SER A 170 5.72 33.12 -5.16
N ILE A 171 6.95 32.77 -5.59
CA ILE A 171 7.48 31.41 -5.52
C ILE A 171 7.63 30.96 -4.06
N PHE A 172 8.13 31.81 -3.16
CA PHE A 172 8.20 31.52 -1.73
C PHE A 172 6.82 31.30 -1.08
N GLU A 173 5.80 32.11 -1.39
CA GLU A 173 4.45 31.93 -0.85
C GLU A 173 3.79 30.64 -1.37
N ARG A 174 4.07 30.24 -2.61
CA ARG A 174 3.65 28.93 -3.16
C ARG A 174 4.38 27.77 -2.48
N ALA A 175 5.68 27.88 -2.26
CA ALA A 175 6.45 26.91 -1.49
C ALA A 175 5.90 26.76 -0.06
N LEU A 176 5.61 27.87 0.63
CA LEU A 176 4.99 27.84 1.95
C LEU A 176 3.59 27.22 1.95
N THR A 177 2.82 27.40 0.88
CA THR A 177 1.50 26.77 0.71
C THR A 177 1.61 25.25 0.50
N ALA A 178 2.61 24.80 -0.27
CA ALA A 178 2.81 23.38 -0.58
C ALA A 178 3.54 22.58 0.52
N VAL A 179 4.60 23.15 1.11
CA VAL A 179 5.52 22.46 2.04
C VAL A 179 5.74 23.17 3.38
N GLY A 180 5.21 24.38 3.58
CA GLY A 180 5.42 25.17 4.81
C GLY A 180 4.83 24.57 6.10
N VAL A 181 3.95 23.55 5.98
CA VAL A 181 3.37 22.77 7.10
C VAL A 181 4.08 21.41 7.29
N HIS A 182 5.08 21.09 6.47
CA HIS A 182 5.83 19.83 6.58
C HIS A 182 6.68 19.81 7.87
N VAL A 183 6.32 18.96 8.83
CA VAL A 183 6.85 18.98 10.21
C VAL A 183 8.38 19.02 10.30
N THR A 184 9.09 18.18 9.53
CA THR A 184 10.58 18.15 9.50
C THR A 184 11.20 19.11 8.46
N LYS A 185 10.89 18.93 7.17
CA LYS A 185 11.48 19.71 6.06
C LYS A 185 10.95 21.15 5.89
N GLY A 186 9.80 21.52 6.47
CA GLY A 186 9.16 22.82 6.19
C GLY A 186 9.91 24.04 6.73
N ALA A 187 10.68 23.88 7.82
CA ALA A 187 11.42 24.97 8.47
C ALA A 187 12.46 25.63 7.54
N SER A 188 13.12 24.86 6.66
CA SER A 188 14.14 25.38 5.75
C SER A 188 13.59 26.37 4.71
N ILE A 189 12.35 26.19 4.27
CA ILE A 189 11.67 27.13 3.37
C ILE A 189 11.34 28.45 4.10
N TRP A 190 10.86 28.35 5.35
CA TRP A 190 10.64 29.54 6.18
C TRP A 190 11.96 30.27 6.46
N GLU A 191 13.06 29.55 6.70
CA GLU A 191 14.40 30.10 6.90
C GLU A 191 14.94 30.79 5.65
N ALA A 192 14.92 30.12 4.50
CA ALA A 192 15.32 30.72 3.23
C ALA A 192 14.52 32.00 2.90
N TYR A 193 13.21 32.04 3.22
CA TYR A 193 12.39 33.24 2.99
C TYR A 193 12.72 34.37 4.00
N ARG A 194 12.94 34.05 5.29
CA ARG A 194 13.42 35.04 6.27
C ARG A 194 14.79 35.59 5.86
N GLU A 195 15.74 34.74 5.49
CA GLU A 195 17.07 35.16 5.04
C GLU A 195 16.98 36.07 3.79
N PHE A 196 16.13 35.75 2.82
CA PHE A 196 15.85 36.60 1.65
C PHE A 196 15.28 37.99 2.02
N GLU A 197 14.24 38.05 2.86
CA GLU A 197 13.66 39.35 3.26
C GLU A 197 14.60 40.17 4.17
N ILE A 198 15.45 39.52 4.97
CA ILE A 198 16.52 40.17 5.75
C ILE A 198 17.63 40.71 4.83
N VAL A 199 17.96 40.01 3.74
CA VAL A 199 18.89 40.52 2.72
C VAL A 199 18.30 41.76 2.04
N ILE A 200 17.01 41.77 1.69
CA ILE A 200 16.34 42.96 1.14
C ILE A 200 16.30 44.10 2.17
N LEU A 201 16.07 43.82 3.46
CA LEU A 201 16.15 44.83 4.51
C LEU A 201 17.53 45.53 4.51
N SER A 202 18.61 44.78 4.29
CA SER A 202 19.98 45.33 4.24
C SER A 202 20.28 46.22 3.02
N THR A 203 19.49 46.15 1.95
CA THR A 203 19.61 47.06 0.79
C THR A 203 18.73 48.31 0.92
N VAL A 204 17.64 48.23 1.69
CA VAL A 204 16.72 49.35 1.99
C VAL A 204 17.24 50.22 3.15
N GLN A 205 18.02 49.66 4.08
CA GLN A 205 18.54 50.40 5.24
C GLN A 205 19.42 51.61 4.85
N PRO A 206 19.18 52.79 5.45
CA PRO A 206 19.97 53.99 5.20
C PRO A 206 21.41 53.84 5.77
N PRO A 207 22.43 54.49 5.18
CA PRO A 207 23.78 54.52 5.74
C PRO A 207 23.81 55.04 7.19
N PRO A 208 24.64 54.45 8.09
CA PRO A 208 24.74 54.88 9.48
C PRO A 208 24.97 56.39 9.61
N GLY A 209 24.08 57.06 10.35
CA GLY A 209 24.12 58.51 10.59
C GLY A 209 23.39 59.38 9.54
N SER A 210 22.81 58.79 8.49
CA SER A 210 21.88 59.53 7.61
C SER A 210 20.43 59.46 8.11
N VAL A 211 19.67 60.55 7.94
CA VAL A 211 18.23 60.58 8.21
C VAL A 211 17.51 60.06 6.97
N PRO A 212 16.70 58.98 7.06
CA PRO A 212 15.93 58.48 5.91
C PRO A 212 14.87 59.50 5.48
N SER A 213 14.53 59.51 4.18
CA SER A 213 13.33 60.22 3.72
C SER A 213 12.06 59.55 4.27
N GLN A 214 10.92 60.26 4.24
CA GLN A 214 9.65 59.66 4.66
C GLN A 214 9.32 58.39 3.87
N GLU A 215 9.48 58.43 2.54
CA GLU A 215 9.29 57.27 1.65
C GLU A 215 10.24 56.11 1.98
N GLN A 216 11.51 56.41 2.32
CA GLN A 216 12.48 55.40 2.76
C GLN A 216 12.11 54.79 4.12
N GLN A 217 11.58 55.59 5.05
CA GLN A 217 11.11 55.09 6.34
C GLN A 217 9.84 54.24 6.19
N GLU A 218 8.92 54.61 5.29
CA GLU A 218 7.73 53.82 4.96
C GLU A 218 8.10 52.48 4.30
N LEU A 219 9.07 52.47 3.37
CA LEU A 219 9.64 51.24 2.79
C LEU A 219 10.36 50.38 3.83
N LEU A 220 11.15 50.98 4.72
CA LEU A 220 11.85 50.27 5.80
C LEU A 220 10.87 49.61 6.78
N ASN A 221 9.85 50.35 7.22
CA ASN A 221 8.79 49.84 8.08
C ASN A 221 8.04 48.69 7.40
N ALA A 222 7.63 48.86 6.13
CA ALA A 222 6.95 47.82 5.37
C ALA A 222 7.80 46.55 5.14
N GLN A 223 9.14 46.68 5.12
CA GLN A 223 10.06 45.55 5.03
C GLN A 223 10.24 44.84 6.39
N LEU A 224 10.30 45.58 7.49
CA LEU A 224 10.30 45.02 8.85
C LEU A 224 8.99 44.28 9.15
N ASP A 225 7.84 44.85 8.77
CA ASP A 225 6.53 44.21 8.95
C ASP A 225 6.38 42.89 8.17
N ARG A 226 7.06 42.74 7.02
CA ARG A 226 7.13 41.44 6.31
C ARG A 226 7.89 40.40 7.11
N ILE A 227 9.07 40.74 7.62
CA ILE A 227 9.91 39.82 8.42
C ILE A 227 9.18 39.43 9.72
N HIS A 228 8.59 40.41 10.41
CA HIS A 228 7.69 40.15 11.54
C HIS A 228 6.54 39.21 11.16
N THR A 229 5.91 39.41 10.00
CA THR A 229 4.79 38.57 9.54
C THR A 229 5.24 37.15 9.22
N LEU A 230 6.45 36.94 8.68
CA LEU A 230 7.02 35.60 8.49
C LEU A 230 7.26 34.88 9.82
N PHE A 231 7.91 35.53 10.81
CA PHE A 231 8.07 34.96 12.15
C PHE A 231 6.72 34.63 12.80
N ARG A 232 5.76 35.56 12.76
CA ARG A 232 4.40 35.38 13.32
C ARG A 232 3.68 34.18 12.67
N ARG A 233 3.79 34.01 11.35
CA ARG A 233 3.19 32.88 10.61
C ARG A 233 3.87 31.56 10.94
N GLN A 234 5.21 31.50 10.88
CA GLN A 234 5.96 30.28 11.16
C GLN A 234 5.72 29.76 12.58
N LEU A 235 5.73 30.66 13.58
CA LEU A 235 5.50 30.28 14.99
C LEU A 235 4.08 29.79 15.27
N ALA A 236 3.12 30.01 14.36
CA ALA A 236 1.78 29.42 14.44
C ALA A 236 1.70 28.00 13.84
N VAL A 237 2.75 27.52 13.16
CA VAL A 237 2.84 26.20 12.54
C VAL A 237 3.66 25.24 13.44
N PRO A 238 3.18 24.02 13.70
CA PRO A 238 3.89 23.02 14.50
C PRO A 238 5.03 22.36 13.68
N LEU A 239 6.20 22.97 13.69
CA LEU A 239 7.43 22.47 13.06
C LEU A 239 8.40 21.90 14.10
N MET A 240 9.32 21.03 13.67
CA MET A 240 10.46 20.64 14.50
C MET A 240 11.31 21.86 14.88
N ASP A 241 11.91 21.79 16.07
CA ASP A 241 12.86 22.78 16.62
C ASP A 241 12.39 24.25 16.64
N MET A 242 11.07 24.48 16.52
CA MET A 242 10.43 25.81 16.53
C MET A 242 10.68 26.66 17.80
N GLU A 243 11.22 26.05 18.86
CA GLU A 243 11.74 26.73 20.05
C GLU A 243 12.94 27.63 19.70
N GLY A 244 13.80 27.19 18.78
CA GLY A 244 14.93 27.98 18.27
C GLY A 244 14.46 29.21 17.49
N THR A 245 13.43 29.06 16.64
CA THR A 245 12.81 30.19 15.94
C THR A 245 12.14 31.18 16.90
N TYR A 246 11.57 30.71 18.01
CA TYR A 246 10.99 31.60 19.03
C TYR A 246 12.08 32.40 19.74
N ALA A 247 13.22 31.77 20.07
CA ALA A 247 14.38 32.46 20.63
C ALA A 247 14.97 33.48 19.64
N GLU A 248 15.17 33.09 18.37
CA GLU A 248 15.61 34.00 17.30
C GLU A 248 14.70 35.22 17.17
N TYR A 249 13.37 35.02 17.14
CA TYR A 249 12.43 36.13 17.04
C TYR A 249 12.43 37.03 18.30
N SER A 250 12.63 36.43 19.48
CA SER A 250 12.73 37.19 20.75
C SER A 250 14.04 37.96 20.91
N ASP A 251 15.12 37.52 20.26
CA ASP A 251 16.41 38.25 20.21
C ASP A 251 16.44 39.29 19.07
N TRP A 252 15.58 39.16 18.05
CA TRP A 252 15.51 40.04 16.88
C TRP A 252 14.49 41.19 17.01
N ALA A 253 13.40 41.00 17.77
CA ALA A 253 12.34 42.00 17.91
C ALA A 253 12.64 43.01 19.05
N ASP A 254 13.03 44.24 18.70
CA ASP A 254 13.31 45.32 19.66
C ASP A 254 12.13 45.61 20.63
N ASP A 255 10.89 45.58 20.13
CA ASP A 255 9.66 45.75 20.93
C ASP A 255 9.22 44.45 21.67
N GLY A 256 9.95 43.35 21.49
CA GLY A 256 9.62 42.04 22.03
C GLY A 256 8.53 41.26 21.26
N VAL A 257 8.22 40.05 21.73
CA VAL A 257 7.23 39.15 21.09
C VAL A 257 5.82 39.44 21.64
N PRO A 258 4.81 39.77 20.80
CA PRO A 258 3.45 40.00 21.27
C PRO A 258 2.81 38.76 21.90
N GLU A 259 1.99 38.93 22.94
CA GLU A 259 1.35 37.82 23.67
C GLU A 259 0.47 36.92 22.77
N THR A 260 -0.14 37.49 21.73
CA THR A 260 -0.93 36.76 20.73
C THR A 260 -0.08 35.73 19.97
N VAL A 261 1.14 36.11 19.59
CA VAL A 261 2.12 35.23 18.93
C VAL A 261 2.61 34.17 19.92
N THR A 262 2.88 34.57 21.15
CA THR A 262 3.28 33.65 22.24
C THR A 262 2.19 32.60 22.52
N HIS A 263 0.91 32.98 22.45
CA HIS A 263 -0.21 32.05 22.57
C HIS A 263 -0.31 31.08 21.38
N GLN A 264 -0.18 31.59 20.15
CA GLN A 264 -0.15 30.75 18.94
C GLN A 264 1.01 29.75 18.97
N TYR A 265 2.21 30.22 19.32
CA TYR A 265 3.40 29.41 19.55
C TYR A 265 3.17 28.28 20.56
N ARG A 266 2.66 28.57 21.76
CA ARG A 266 2.34 27.54 22.76
C ARG A 266 1.32 26.50 22.26
N ARG A 267 0.36 26.92 21.42
CA ARG A 267 -0.63 26.02 20.80
C ARG A 267 0.02 25.12 19.74
N ALA A 268 0.90 25.68 18.91
CA ALA A 268 1.64 24.95 17.89
C ALA A 268 2.63 23.96 18.52
N LEU A 269 3.41 24.38 19.53
CA LEU A 269 4.34 23.53 20.27
C LEU A 269 3.62 22.29 20.86
N LYS A 270 2.46 22.50 21.50
CA LYS A 270 1.63 21.40 22.02
C LYS A 270 1.09 20.45 20.93
N GLN A 271 0.89 20.93 19.70
CA GLN A 271 0.52 20.06 18.59
C GLN A 271 1.73 19.28 18.08
N MET A 272 2.92 19.91 17.97
CA MET A 272 4.18 19.24 17.64
C MET A 272 4.48 18.10 18.64
N GLU A 273 4.29 18.34 19.95
CA GLU A 273 4.43 17.30 20.99
C GLU A 273 3.55 16.06 20.74
N LYS A 274 2.32 16.20 20.21
CA LYS A 274 1.48 15.05 19.83
C LYS A 274 2.01 14.29 18.62
N CYS A 275 2.63 15.01 17.68
CA CYS A 275 3.09 14.48 16.39
C CYS A 275 4.44 13.78 16.52
N LYS A 276 5.28 14.25 17.43
CA LYS A 276 6.61 13.72 17.74
C LYS A 276 6.70 12.18 17.80
N PRO A 277 5.85 11.42 18.51
CA PRO A 277 5.92 9.95 18.50
C PRO A 277 5.65 9.31 17.13
N TYR A 278 4.90 9.96 16.24
CA TYR A 278 4.67 9.48 14.87
C TYR A 278 5.86 9.80 13.95
N GLU A 279 6.46 10.99 14.09
CA GLU A 279 7.70 11.35 13.38
C GLU A 279 8.89 10.50 13.85
N GLU A 280 9.00 10.20 15.15
CA GLU A 280 10.02 9.29 15.71
C GLU A 280 9.83 7.85 15.20
N ALA A 281 8.59 7.37 15.04
CA ALA A 281 8.31 6.08 14.41
C ALA A 281 8.73 6.07 12.93
N LEU A 282 8.38 7.11 12.16
CA LEU A 282 8.81 7.28 10.76
C LEU A 282 10.33 7.42 10.58
N LEU A 283 11.06 7.86 11.62
CA LEU A 283 12.52 7.94 11.61
C LEU A 283 13.20 6.60 11.92
N VAL A 284 12.56 5.73 12.72
CA VAL A 284 13.11 4.45 13.18
C VAL A 284 12.77 3.28 12.25
N SER A 285 11.62 3.30 11.57
CA SER A 285 11.20 2.20 10.69
C SER A 285 11.95 2.15 9.35
N GLU A 286 12.23 0.93 8.88
CA GLU A 286 12.80 0.64 7.56
C GLU A 286 11.75 0.87 6.45
N THR A 287 12.18 1.16 5.22
CA THR A 287 11.27 1.37 4.09
C THR A 287 10.76 0.04 3.52
N PRO A 288 9.49 -0.05 3.05
CA PRO A 288 8.46 1.00 3.00
C PRO A 288 7.67 1.17 4.31
N LYS A 289 7.55 2.41 4.79
CA LYS A 289 6.98 2.78 6.11
C LYS A 289 5.45 2.89 6.12
N LEU A 290 4.78 2.02 5.38
CA LEU A 290 3.36 2.17 5.04
C LEU A 290 2.45 2.10 6.29
N ALA A 291 2.79 1.27 7.28
CA ALA A 291 1.98 1.11 8.49
C ALA A 291 2.06 2.33 9.41
N GLU A 292 3.25 2.92 9.54
CA GLU A 292 3.52 4.14 10.29
C GLU A 292 2.80 5.34 9.66
N TYR A 293 2.90 5.49 8.33
CA TYR A 293 2.15 6.50 7.60
C TYR A 293 0.63 6.31 7.73
N GLN A 294 0.10 5.09 7.65
CA GLN A 294 -1.33 4.83 7.85
C GLN A 294 -1.79 5.24 9.26
N ALA A 295 -1.04 4.89 10.31
CA ALA A 295 -1.36 5.25 11.70
C ALA A 295 -1.32 6.77 11.95
N TYR A 296 -0.43 7.49 11.26
CA TYR A 296 -0.31 8.95 11.35
C TYR A 296 -1.41 9.66 10.54
N ILE A 297 -1.75 9.15 9.34
CA ILE A 297 -2.92 9.60 8.57
C ILE A 297 -4.20 9.48 9.40
N ASP A 298 -4.41 8.35 10.09
CA ASP A 298 -5.60 8.15 10.94
C ASP A 298 -5.62 9.06 12.18
N PHE A 299 -4.45 9.51 12.66
CA PHE A 299 -4.34 10.54 13.69
C PHE A 299 -4.72 11.92 13.17
N GLU A 300 -4.15 12.39 12.06
CA GLU A 300 -4.46 13.71 11.49
C GLU A 300 -5.91 13.79 10.98
N MET A 301 -6.43 12.72 10.36
CA MET A 301 -7.84 12.65 9.92
C MET A 301 -8.82 12.74 11.10
N LYS A 302 -8.39 12.39 12.32
CA LYS A 302 -9.18 12.51 13.55
C LYS A 302 -9.07 13.89 14.20
N GLU A 303 -7.91 14.54 14.09
CA GLU A 303 -7.71 15.93 14.55
C GLU A 303 -8.39 16.94 13.60
N GLY A 304 -8.51 16.61 12.31
CA GLY A 304 -9.45 17.23 11.36
C GLY A 304 -8.95 18.50 10.65
N ASP A 305 -7.68 18.86 10.78
CA ASP A 305 -7.07 19.99 10.07
C ASP A 305 -6.80 19.63 8.60
N PRO A 306 -7.44 20.30 7.61
CA PRO A 306 -7.32 19.89 6.21
C PRO A 306 -5.92 20.07 5.61
N ALA A 307 -5.14 21.06 6.07
CA ALA A 307 -3.79 21.27 5.56
C ALA A 307 -2.83 20.19 6.10
N ARG A 308 -3.01 19.81 7.38
CA ARG A 308 -2.25 18.73 8.01
C ARG A 308 -2.57 17.35 7.41
N VAL A 309 -3.85 17.07 7.14
CA VAL A 309 -4.28 15.84 6.48
C VAL A 309 -3.71 15.75 5.06
N GLN A 310 -3.73 16.84 4.27
CA GLN A 310 -3.11 16.86 2.95
C GLN A 310 -1.61 16.58 3.01
N ILE A 311 -0.83 17.32 3.83
CA ILE A 311 0.63 17.14 3.85
C ILE A 311 1.08 15.75 4.34
N ILE A 312 0.33 15.08 5.23
CA ILE A 312 0.67 13.70 5.62
C ILE A 312 0.29 12.66 4.55
N PHE A 313 -0.80 12.86 3.80
CA PHE A 313 -1.09 12.03 2.62
C PHE A 313 -0.03 12.22 1.54
N GLU A 314 0.32 13.45 1.19
CA GLU A 314 1.34 13.74 0.17
C GLU A 314 2.71 13.17 0.54
N ARG A 315 3.14 13.29 1.81
CA ARG A 315 4.36 12.64 2.32
C ARG A 315 4.31 11.12 2.20
N ALA A 316 3.20 10.50 2.61
CA ALA A 316 3.02 9.07 2.50
C ALA A 316 3.06 8.60 1.04
N LEU A 317 2.46 9.38 0.13
CA LEU A 317 2.43 9.11 -1.31
C LEU A 317 3.80 9.29 -1.97
N ALA A 318 4.63 10.24 -1.53
CA ALA A 318 6.00 10.39 -2.04
C ALA A 318 6.90 9.16 -1.74
N GLU A 319 6.70 8.48 -0.59
CA GLU A 319 7.41 7.23 -0.27
C GLU A 319 6.70 5.95 -0.75
N ASN A 320 5.38 6.00 -1.02
CA ASN A 320 4.54 4.80 -1.25
C ASN A 320 3.60 4.97 -2.46
N CYS A 321 4.06 5.65 -3.52
CA CYS A 321 3.22 6.05 -4.66
C CYS A 321 2.56 4.88 -5.42
N LEU A 322 3.15 3.68 -5.36
CA LEU A 322 2.66 2.48 -6.04
C LEU A 322 1.60 1.69 -5.22
N VAL A 323 1.00 2.29 -4.18
CA VAL A 323 -0.03 1.68 -3.32
C VAL A 323 -1.41 2.25 -3.67
N PRO A 324 -2.26 1.54 -4.44
CA PRO A 324 -3.53 2.11 -4.93
C PRO A 324 -4.51 2.45 -3.80
N ASP A 325 -4.56 1.66 -2.72
CA ASP A 325 -5.44 1.91 -1.57
C ASP A 325 -5.13 3.24 -0.87
N LEU A 326 -3.89 3.72 -0.92
CA LEU A 326 -3.49 5.01 -0.35
C LEU A 326 -4.04 6.17 -1.19
N TRP A 327 -3.94 6.07 -2.53
CA TRP A 327 -4.60 7.00 -3.46
C TRP A 327 -6.12 6.97 -3.32
N ILE A 328 -6.75 5.79 -3.21
CA ILE A 328 -8.20 5.65 -3.00
C ILE A 328 -8.61 6.35 -1.69
N LYS A 329 -7.85 6.17 -0.60
CA LYS A 329 -8.13 6.82 0.69
C LYS A 329 -7.97 8.34 0.62
N TYR A 330 -6.94 8.84 -0.07
CA TYR A 330 -6.71 10.28 -0.25
C TYR A 330 -7.77 10.93 -1.14
N ASN A 331 -8.00 10.36 -2.33
CA ASN A 331 -8.98 10.88 -3.28
C ASN A 331 -10.40 10.85 -2.71
N ALA A 332 -10.76 9.80 -1.95
CA ALA A 332 -12.05 9.74 -1.24
C ALA A 332 -12.18 10.78 -0.11
N TYR A 333 -11.07 11.24 0.49
CA TYR A 333 -11.07 12.37 1.43
C TYR A 333 -11.28 13.70 0.67
N LEU A 334 -10.55 13.93 -0.41
CA LEU A 334 -10.68 15.13 -1.26
C LEU A 334 -12.10 15.26 -1.84
N ASP A 335 -12.64 14.20 -2.46
CA ASP A 335 -13.99 14.11 -3.04
C ASP A 335 -15.11 14.45 -2.06
N ARG A 336 -14.94 14.07 -0.78
CA ARG A 336 -16.05 14.08 0.20
C ARG A 336 -15.99 15.28 1.13
N GLN A 337 -14.80 15.71 1.53
CA GLN A 337 -14.59 16.77 2.51
C GLN A 337 -14.23 18.11 1.85
N LEU A 338 -13.24 18.14 0.97
CA LEU A 338 -12.67 19.39 0.42
C LEU A 338 -13.40 19.89 -0.83
N LYS A 339 -13.64 19.03 -1.83
CA LYS A 339 -14.38 19.32 -3.08
C LYS A 339 -13.82 20.52 -3.88
N ILE A 340 -12.54 20.85 -3.70
CA ILE A 340 -11.85 21.87 -4.49
C ILE A 340 -11.49 21.24 -5.85
N LYS A 341 -12.08 21.73 -6.93
CA LYS A 341 -11.99 21.12 -8.28
C LYS A 341 -10.56 20.77 -8.66
N ASP A 342 -9.67 21.75 -8.67
CA ASP A 342 -8.35 21.60 -9.29
C ASP A 342 -7.46 20.65 -8.48
N LEU A 343 -7.56 20.69 -7.15
CA LEU A 343 -6.94 19.75 -6.22
C LEU A 343 -7.47 18.31 -6.38
N VAL A 344 -8.79 18.15 -6.46
CA VAL A 344 -9.44 16.83 -6.65
C VAL A 344 -9.03 16.20 -7.97
N LEU A 345 -9.04 16.97 -9.07
CA LEU A 345 -8.70 16.46 -10.39
C LEU A 345 -7.20 16.18 -10.53
N SER A 346 -6.33 17.06 -10.04
CA SER A 346 -4.87 16.83 -10.00
C SER A 346 -4.51 15.56 -9.21
N ALA A 347 -5.09 15.34 -8.04
CA ALA A 347 -4.84 14.13 -7.24
C ALA A 347 -5.33 12.85 -7.94
N HIS A 348 -6.44 12.90 -8.68
CA HIS A 348 -6.90 11.77 -9.48
C HIS A 348 -6.00 11.50 -10.71
N GLU A 349 -5.54 12.54 -11.40
CA GLU A 349 -4.59 12.40 -12.52
C GLU A 349 -3.25 11.80 -12.05
N ARG A 350 -2.70 12.31 -10.94
CA ARG A 350 -1.49 11.78 -10.31
C ARG A 350 -1.67 10.32 -9.86
N ALA A 351 -2.86 9.95 -9.38
CA ALA A 351 -3.17 8.56 -9.02
C ALA A 351 -3.14 7.61 -10.22
N VAL A 352 -3.78 7.98 -11.35
CA VAL A 352 -3.81 7.11 -12.54
C VAL A 352 -2.46 7.06 -13.27
N ARG A 353 -1.64 8.13 -13.22
CA ARG A 353 -0.25 8.10 -13.70
C ARG A 353 0.66 7.21 -12.82
N ASN A 354 0.35 7.04 -11.54
CA ASN A 354 1.13 6.20 -10.61
C ASN A 354 0.72 4.72 -10.61
N CYS A 355 -0.57 4.43 -10.73
CA CYS A 355 -1.12 3.07 -10.64
C CYS A 355 -2.07 2.75 -11.81
N PRO A 356 -1.62 2.90 -13.09
CA PRO A 356 -2.49 2.80 -14.27
C PRO A 356 -3.21 1.45 -14.39
N TRP A 357 -2.62 0.35 -13.90
CA TRP A 357 -3.23 -0.97 -13.86
C TRP A 357 -4.46 -1.09 -12.94
N THR A 358 -4.78 -0.08 -12.13
CA THR A 358 -5.90 -0.13 -11.16
C THR A 358 -7.13 0.58 -11.70
N MET A 359 -8.06 -0.18 -12.30
CA MET A 359 -9.34 0.31 -12.84
C MET A 359 -10.13 1.19 -11.85
N GLY A 360 -10.11 0.86 -10.55
CA GLY A 360 -10.80 1.64 -9.52
C GLY A 360 -10.36 3.12 -9.41
N LEU A 361 -9.12 3.44 -9.80
CA LEU A 361 -8.63 4.82 -9.85
C LEU A 361 -9.20 5.57 -11.07
N TRP A 362 -9.17 4.97 -12.26
CA TRP A 362 -9.77 5.52 -13.47
C TRP A 362 -11.28 5.73 -13.32
N LYS A 363 -11.98 4.75 -12.74
CA LYS A 363 -13.41 4.82 -12.42
C LYS A 363 -13.72 5.96 -11.45
N SER A 364 -12.86 6.20 -10.46
CA SER A 364 -12.98 7.34 -9.55
C SER A 364 -12.71 8.67 -10.27
N TYR A 365 -11.70 8.72 -11.14
CA TYR A 365 -11.33 9.93 -11.90
C TYR A 365 -12.43 10.37 -12.87
N LEU A 366 -13.00 9.45 -13.66
CA LEU A 366 -14.14 9.75 -14.55
C LEU A 366 -15.33 10.33 -13.78
N LEU A 367 -15.65 9.75 -12.60
CA LEU A 367 -16.71 10.27 -11.73
C LEU A 367 -16.35 11.62 -11.09
N ALA A 368 -15.08 11.91 -10.83
CA ALA A 368 -14.64 13.21 -10.33
C ALA A 368 -14.73 14.30 -11.41
N LEU A 369 -14.31 14.00 -12.65
CA LEU A 369 -14.45 14.88 -13.81
C LEU A 369 -15.92 15.26 -14.09
N GLU A 370 -16.82 14.27 -14.03
CA GLU A 370 -18.26 14.47 -14.17
C GLU A 370 -18.81 15.37 -13.05
N ARG A 371 -18.51 15.06 -11.78
CA ARG A 371 -18.98 15.87 -10.62
C ARG A 371 -18.50 17.32 -10.67
N HIS A 372 -17.33 17.57 -11.25
CA HIS A 372 -16.75 18.90 -11.40
C HIS A 372 -17.10 19.58 -12.74
N GLY A 373 -17.98 19.00 -13.56
CA GLY A 373 -18.46 19.60 -14.80
C GLY A 373 -17.33 19.94 -15.77
N THR A 374 -16.34 19.07 -15.91
CA THR A 374 -15.28 19.21 -16.92
C THR A 374 -15.83 18.91 -18.32
N ASP A 375 -15.18 19.45 -19.35
CA ASP A 375 -15.65 19.29 -20.74
C ASP A 375 -15.69 17.82 -21.17
N HIS A 376 -16.65 17.51 -22.06
CA HIS A 376 -16.87 16.17 -22.57
C HIS A 376 -15.64 15.59 -23.27
N GLN A 377 -14.92 16.37 -24.08
CA GLN A 377 -13.74 15.88 -24.79
C GLN A 377 -12.71 15.35 -23.80
N THR A 378 -12.41 16.11 -22.74
CA THR A 378 -11.48 15.68 -21.69
C THR A 378 -11.93 14.40 -20.99
N VAL A 379 -13.23 14.19 -20.76
CA VAL A 379 -13.75 12.93 -20.19
C VAL A 379 -13.55 11.76 -21.17
N THR A 380 -13.76 11.98 -22.47
CA THR A 380 -13.50 10.98 -23.53
C THR A 380 -12.01 10.65 -23.59
N ASP A 381 -11.13 11.65 -23.62
CA ASP A 381 -9.68 11.46 -23.69
C ASP A 381 -9.15 10.67 -22.50
N VAL A 382 -9.68 10.92 -21.30
CA VAL A 382 -9.36 10.17 -20.07
C VAL A 382 -9.91 8.74 -20.13
N PHE A 383 -11.06 8.52 -20.74
CA PHE A 383 -11.62 7.17 -20.96
C PHE A 383 -10.78 6.35 -21.97
N GLU A 384 -10.37 6.94 -23.10
CA GLU A 384 -9.48 6.25 -24.06
C GLU A 384 -8.11 5.95 -23.43
N LYS A 385 -7.56 6.87 -22.61
CA LYS A 385 -6.36 6.60 -21.79
C LYS A 385 -6.58 5.44 -20.82
N ALA A 386 -7.76 5.31 -20.22
CA ALA A 386 -8.09 4.20 -19.33
C ALA A 386 -8.15 2.84 -20.04
N LEU A 387 -8.72 2.77 -21.26
CA LEU A 387 -8.70 1.53 -22.06
C LEU A 387 -7.27 1.08 -22.39
N ASN A 388 -6.42 2.04 -22.75
CA ASN A 388 -5.01 1.82 -23.07
C ASN A 388 -4.11 1.55 -21.84
N ALA A 389 -4.64 1.67 -20.61
CA ALA A 389 -3.88 1.44 -19.37
C ALA A 389 -3.60 -0.06 -19.07
N GLY A 390 -4.17 -0.99 -19.86
CA GLY A 390 -3.70 -2.37 -19.94
C GLY A 390 -4.10 -3.31 -18.79
N PHE A 391 -5.31 -3.19 -18.25
CA PHE A 391 -5.80 -3.94 -17.07
C PHE A 391 -5.57 -5.46 -17.12
N ILE A 392 -5.59 -6.08 -15.93
CA ILE A 392 -5.20 -7.48 -15.70
C ILE A 392 -6.40 -8.44 -15.81
N GLN A 393 -7.64 -7.98 -15.59
CA GLN A 393 -8.84 -8.83 -15.67
C GLN A 393 -9.81 -8.34 -16.75
N ALA A 394 -10.44 -9.28 -17.47
CA ALA A 394 -11.50 -8.96 -18.43
C ALA A 394 -12.68 -8.20 -17.79
N THR A 395 -12.94 -8.43 -16.49
CA THR A 395 -13.94 -7.70 -15.70
C THR A 395 -13.61 -6.21 -15.51
N ASP A 396 -12.33 -5.83 -15.44
CA ASP A 396 -11.92 -4.42 -15.32
C ASP A 396 -12.37 -3.61 -16.56
N TYR A 397 -12.25 -4.23 -17.75
CA TYR A 397 -12.71 -3.65 -19.01
C TYR A 397 -14.24 -3.49 -19.06
N VAL A 398 -15.00 -4.45 -18.54
CA VAL A 398 -16.46 -4.33 -18.41
C VAL A 398 -16.83 -3.17 -17.47
N ASP A 399 -16.13 -3.05 -16.34
CA ASP A 399 -16.42 -2.05 -15.31
C ASP A 399 -16.09 -0.61 -15.73
N ILE A 400 -15.02 -0.39 -16.51
CA ILE A 400 -14.70 0.93 -17.08
C ILE A 400 -15.66 1.32 -18.21
N TRP A 401 -16.03 0.37 -19.09
CA TRP A 401 -17.06 0.59 -20.12
C TRP A 401 -18.41 0.94 -19.50
N GLN A 402 -18.87 0.19 -18.48
CA GLN A 402 -20.08 0.55 -17.75
C GLN A 402 -20.03 1.97 -17.16
N SER A 403 -18.89 2.35 -16.56
CA SER A 403 -18.72 3.66 -15.92
C SER A 403 -18.82 4.81 -16.92
N TYR A 404 -18.26 4.64 -18.12
CA TYR A 404 -18.36 5.61 -19.21
C TYR A 404 -19.77 5.65 -19.83
N LEU A 405 -20.40 4.48 -20.05
CA LEU A 405 -21.77 4.39 -20.54
C LEU A 405 -22.78 5.05 -19.59
N ASP A 406 -22.59 4.91 -18.26
CA ASP A 406 -23.42 5.58 -17.26
C ASP A 406 -23.20 7.10 -17.23
N TYR A 407 -21.98 7.58 -17.53
CA TYR A 407 -21.69 9.00 -17.73
C TYR A 407 -22.41 9.55 -18.97
N LEU A 408 -22.28 8.87 -20.12
CA LEU A 408 -22.99 9.23 -21.35
C LEU A 408 -24.51 9.25 -21.13
N ARG A 409 -25.06 8.23 -20.47
CA ARG A 409 -26.48 8.16 -20.09
C ARG A 409 -26.93 9.32 -19.21
N ARG A 410 -26.05 9.91 -18.40
CA ARG A 410 -26.34 11.10 -17.57
C ARG A 410 -26.27 12.42 -18.34
N ARG A 411 -25.69 12.45 -19.55
CA ARG A 411 -25.76 13.58 -20.49
C ARG A 411 -27.03 13.59 -21.35
N VAL A 412 -27.73 12.45 -21.50
CA VAL A 412 -28.91 12.36 -22.39
C VAL A 412 -30.16 12.97 -21.75
N ASP A 413 -30.77 13.92 -22.47
CA ASP A 413 -32.09 14.45 -22.15
C ASP A 413 -33.20 13.57 -22.76
N PHE A 414 -33.61 12.55 -22.00
CA PHE A 414 -34.67 11.61 -22.37
C PHE A 414 -36.09 12.23 -22.46
N SER A 415 -36.26 13.56 -22.30
CA SER A 415 -37.52 14.22 -22.64
C SER A 415 -37.72 14.39 -24.15
N LYS A 416 -36.63 14.29 -24.93
CA LYS A 416 -36.62 14.42 -26.40
C LYS A 416 -36.62 13.05 -27.06
N GLU A 417 -37.40 12.89 -28.13
CA GLU A 417 -37.45 11.63 -28.90
C GLU A 417 -36.14 11.37 -29.68
N TRP A 418 -35.42 12.44 -30.05
CA TRP A 418 -34.07 12.40 -30.61
C TRP A 418 -33.15 13.42 -29.93
N SER A 419 -31.90 13.03 -29.71
CA SER A 419 -30.80 13.85 -29.20
C SER A 419 -29.50 13.26 -29.75
N ARG A 420 -28.54 14.12 -30.12
CA ARG A 420 -27.23 13.66 -30.61
C ARG A 420 -26.51 12.81 -29.56
N GLU A 421 -26.69 13.17 -28.30
CA GLU A 421 -26.13 12.51 -27.12
C GLU A 421 -26.77 11.12 -26.89
N LEU A 422 -28.03 10.92 -27.29
CA LEU A 422 -28.68 9.60 -27.28
C LEU A 422 -28.10 8.66 -28.35
N ASP A 423 -27.83 9.19 -29.55
CA ASP A 423 -27.24 8.39 -30.62
C ASP A 423 -25.73 8.17 -30.39
N GLU A 424 -25.04 9.11 -29.73
CA GLU A 424 -23.70 8.93 -29.16
C GLU A 424 -23.67 7.80 -28.12
N LEU A 425 -24.63 7.76 -27.18
CA LEU A 425 -24.79 6.68 -26.20
C LEU A 425 -25.03 5.33 -26.88
N ARG A 426 -25.85 5.27 -27.93
CA ARG A 426 -26.10 4.04 -28.71
C ARG A 426 -24.86 3.57 -29.46
N ALA A 427 -24.10 4.48 -30.05
CA ALA A 427 -22.83 4.18 -30.71
C ALA A 427 -21.79 3.66 -29.69
N ALA A 428 -21.71 4.26 -28.50
CA ALA A 428 -20.85 3.79 -27.42
C ALA A 428 -21.28 2.40 -26.91
N PHE A 429 -22.58 2.12 -26.76
CA PHE A 429 -23.05 0.77 -26.44
C PHE A 429 -22.62 -0.25 -27.51
N ALA A 430 -22.81 0.04 -28.80
CA ALA A 430 -22.35 -0.85 -29.87
C ALA A 430 -20.83 -1.09 -29.81
N ARG A 431 -20.03 -0.01 -29.77
CA ARG A 431 -18.56 -0.07 -29.66
C ARG A 431 -18.10 -0.88 -28.45
N SER A 432 -18.76 -0.75 -27.30
CA SER A 432 -18.41 -1.51 -26.09
C SER A 432 -18.58 -3.03 -26.26
N LEU A 433 -19.61 -3.47 -27.00
CA LEU A 433 -19.87 -4.89 -27.24
C LEU A 433 -18.92 -5.46 -28.31
N ASP A 434 -18.56 -4.67 -29.31
CA ASP A 434 -17.60 -5.07 -30.34
C ASP A 434 -16.16 -5.11 -29.78
N TYR A 435 -15.78 -4.19 -28.89
CA TYR A 435 -14.49 -4.18 -28.18
C TYR A 435 -14.34 -5.37 -27.21
N LEU A 436 -15.40 -5.67 -26.43
CA LEU A 436 -15.37 -6.85 -25.54
C LEU A 436 -15.23 -8.17 -26.33
N LYS A 437 -15.79 -8.24 -27.54
CA LYS A 437 -15.75 -9.41 -28.42
C LYS A 437 -14.45 -9.52 -29.25
N GLN A 438 -13.73 -8.42 -29.45
CA GLN A 438 -12.46 -8.41 -30.17
C GLN A 438 -11.32 -8.38 -29.14
N ASP A 439 -10.93 -7.19 -28.69
CA ASP A 439 -9.78 -6.92 -27.83
C ASP A 439 -9.75 -7.78 -26.55
N VAL A 440 -10.89 -7.96 -25.88
CA VAL A 440 -10.96 -8.65 -24.58
C VAL A 440 -11.09 -10.17 -24.73
N GLU A 441 -11.97 -10.67 -25.60
CA GLU A 441 -12.06 -12.11 -25.90
C GLU A 441 -10.77 -12.66 -26.54
N GLU A 442 -10.06 -11.89 -27.37
CA GLU A 442 -8.76 -12.29 -27.92
C GLU A 442 -7.65 -12.32 -26.85
N ARG A 443 -7.54 -11.27 -26.02
CA ARG A 443 -6.50 -11.16 -24.98
C ARG A 443 -6.68 -12.14 -23.82
N PHE A 444 -7.92 -12.46 -23.44
CA PHE A 444 -8.21 -13.25 -22.23
C PHE A 444 -8.88 -14.61 -22.50
N SER A 445 -9.35 -14.90 -23.71
CA SER A 445 -10.23 -16.05 -24.01
C SER A 445 -11.56 -16.07 -23.23
N GLU A 446 -11.92 -14.96 -22.57
CA GLU A 446 -13.13 -14.78 -21.79
C GLU A 446 -13.75 -13.40 -22.04
N SER A 447 -15.08 -13.35 -22.18
CA SER A 447 -15.85 -12.12 -22.49
C SER A 447 -15.92 -11.09 -21.35
N GLY A 448 -15.46 -11.44 -20.14
CA GLY A 448 -15.65 -10.68 -18.90
C GLY A 448 -17.10 -10.65 -18.39
N ASP A 449 -18.06 -10.28 -19.26
CA ASP A 449 -19.47 -10.09 -18.94
C ASP A 449 -20.32 -11.33 -19.25
N LEU A 450 -20.11 -12.42 -18.49
CA LEU A 450 -20.83 -13.69 -18.66
C LEU A 450 -22.37 -13.52 -18.60
N SER A 451 -22.85 -12.56 -17.80
CA SER A 451 -24.27 -12.21 -17.64
C SER A 451 -24.80 -11.20 -18.66
N CYS A 452 -23.93 -10.64 -19.51
CA CYS A 452 -24.26 -9.60 -20.49
C CYS A 452 -24.94 -8.36 -19.86
N THR A 453 -24.47 -7.95 -18.67
CA THR A 453 -24.88 -6.77 -17.91
C THR A 453 -24.95 -5.50 -18.76
N ILE A 454 -23.99 -5.23 -19.64
CA ILE A 454 -24.02 -4.03 -20.51
C ILE A 454 -25.24 -4.08 -21.44
N MET A 455 -25.55 -5.25 -22.00
CA MET A 455 -26.72 -5.46 -22.85
C MET A 455 -28.03 -5.38 -22.05
N GLN A 456 -28.06 -5.86 -20.79
CA GLN A 456 -29.21 -5.70 -19.90
C GLN A 456 -29.49 -4.23 -19.57
N ILE A 457 -28.44 -3.44 -19.31
CA ILE A 457 -28.53 -2.00 -19.04
C ILE A 457 -29.04 -1.27 -20.29
N TRP A 458 -28.49 -1.56 -21.48
CA TRP A 458 -28.97 -0.97 -22.73
C TRP A 458 -30.46 -1.32 -23.00
N ALA A 459 -30.86 -2.58 -22.83
CA ALA A 459 -32.25 -3.01 -22.98
C ALA A 459 -33.19 -2.31 -21.99
N LYS A 460 -32.74 -2.09 -20.74
CA LYS A 460 -33.49 -1.33 -19.73
C LYS A 460 -33.65 0.14 -20.13
N ILE A 461 -32.61 0.79 -20.66
CA ILE A 461 -32.65 2.19 -21.11
C ILE A 461 -33.58 2.36 -22.31
N GLU A 462 -33.46 1.52 -23.34
CA GLU A 462 -34.28 1.61 -24.55
C GLU A 462 -35.77 1.37 -24.23
N ALA A 463 -36.09 0.45 -23.32
CA ALA A 463 -37.48 0.18 -22.92
C ALA A 463 -38.09 1.29 -22.03
N LEU A 464 -37.39 1.70 -20.95
CA LEU A 464 -37.90 2.68 -19.98
C LEU A 464 -37.91 4.10 -20.56
N HIS A 465 -36.81 4.55 -21.14
CA HIS A 465 -36.64 5.94 -21.54
C HIS A 465 -37.00 6.16 -23.01
N CYS A 466 -36.43 5.37 -23.93
CA CYS A 466 -36.65 5.53 -25.37
C CYS A 466 -37.98 4.92 -25.87
N LYS A 467 -38.71 4.18 -25.01
CA LYS A 467 -39.93 3.40 -25.35
C LYS A 467 -39.74 2.38 -26.49
N ASN A 468 -38.49 2.07 -26.84
CA ASN A 468 -38.11 1.20 -27.94
C ASN A 468 -38.07 -0.27 -27.47
N MET A 469 -39.26 -0.81 -27.17
CA MET A 469 -39.39 -2.17 -26.68
C MET A 469 -38.96 -3.22 -27.72
N GLN A 470 -38.98 -2.90 -29.02
CA GLN A 470 -38.41 -3.79 -30.04
C GLN A 470 -36.90 -3.97 -29.82
N LYS A 471 -36.14 -2.88 -29.63
CA LYS A 471 -34.69 -3.00 -29.44
C LYS A 471 -34.33 -3.71 -28.13
N ALA A 472 -35.11 -3.50 -27.07
CA ALA A 472 -34.96 -4.24 -25.82
C ALA A 472 -35.15 -5.76 -26.02
N ARG A 473 -36.15 -6.18 -26.81
CA ARG A 473 -36.40 -7.60 -27.15
C ARG A 473 -35.26 -8.20 -28.00
N GLU A 474 -34.75 -7.48 -29.00
CA GLU A 474 -33.59 -7.89 -29.80
C GLU A 474 -32.35 -8.16 -28.93
N LEU A 475 -32.06 -7.24 -27.98
CA LEU A 475 -30.96 -7.38 -27.03
C LEU A 475 -31.17 -8.60 -26.11
N TRP A 476 -32.37 -8.80 -25.57
CA TRP A 476 -32.67 -9.95 -24.70
C TRP A 476 -32.60 -11.30 -25.42
N ASP A 477 -33.06 -11.42 -26.67
CA ASP A 477 -32.88 -12.65 -27.45
C ASP A 477 -31.41 -12.95 -27.72
N SER A 478 -30.56 -11.93 -27.91
CA SER A 478 -29.10 -12.09 -28.01
C SER A 478 -28.45 -12.53 -26.69
N ILE A 479 -28.81 -11.90 -25.56
CA ILE A 479 -28.37 -12.30 -24.20
C ILE A 479 -28.71 -13.78 -23.93
N MET A 480 -29.94 -14.18 -24.24
CA MET A 480 -30.41 -15.56 -24.05
C MET A 480 -29.64 -16.55 -24.94
N THR A 481 -29.30 -16.14 -26.17
CA THR A 481 -28.54 -16.94 -27.15
C THR A 481 -27.09 -17.15 -26.73
N LYS A 482 -26.46 -16.19 -26.03
CA LYS A 482 -25.13 -16.35 -25.38
C LYS A 482 -25.10 -17.40 -24.24
N GLY A 483 -26.14 -18.22 -24.08
CA GLY A 483 -26.20 -19.34 -23.14
C GLY A 483 -26.84 -19.02 -21.79
N ASN A 484 -27.30 -17.78 -21.57
CA ASN A 484 -27.94 -17.35 -20.32
C ASN A 484 -29.38 -17.88 -20.15
N ALA A 485 -30.01 -18.41 -21.21
CA ALA A 485 -31.34 -19.01 -21.18
C ALA A 485 -31.52 -20.20 -20.21
N LYS A 486 -30.45 -20.73 -19.62
CA LYS A 486 -30.50 -21.80 -18.60
C LYS A 486 -30.83 -21.30 -17.18
N TYR A 487 -30.67 -20.00 -16.90
CA TYR A 487 -30.80 -19.43 -15.55
C TYR A 487 -32.18 -18.81 -15.30
N ALA A 488 -32.73 -19.00 -14.10
CA ALA A 488 -34.04 -18.49 -13.73
C ALA A 488 -34.06 -16.94 -13.63
N ASN A 489 -33.03 -16.35 -13.03
CA ASN A 489 -32.95 -14.90 -12.82
C ASN A 489 -32.95 -14.10 -14.15
N MET A 490 -32.24 -14.58 -15.17
CA MET A 490 -32.19 -13.95 -16.50
C MET A 490 -33.58 -13.89 -17.16
N TRP A 491 -34.37 -14.95 -17.03
CA TRP A 491 -35.75 -14.97 -17.53
C TRP A 491 -36.69 -14.07 -16.74
N LEU A 492 -36.50 -13.98 -15.42
CA LEU A 492 -37.31 -13.14 -14.55
C LEU A 492 -36.99 -11.65 -14.75
N GLU A 493 -35.73 -11.28 -14.97
CA GLU A 493 -35.36 -9.91 -15.35
C GLU A 493 -35.96 -9.48 -16.70
N TYR A 494 -35.93 -10.36 -17.71
CA TYR A 494 -36.59 -10.10 -18.98
C TYR A 494 -38.11 -9.99 -18.83
N TYR A 495 -38.73 -10.92 -18.09
CA TYR A 495 -40.17 -10.87 -17.79
C TYR A 495 -40.57 -9.58 -17.04
N ASN A 496 -39.79 -9.15 -16.05
CA ASN A 496 -40.03 -7.91 -15.31
C ASN A 496 -39.96 -6.68 -16.22
N LEU A 497 -39.04 -6.66 -17.19
CA LEU A 497 -38.95 -5.60 -18.19
C LEU A 497 -40.17 -5.60 -19.12
N GLU A 498 -40.52 -6.77 -19.67
CA GLU A 498 -41.68 -6.96 -20.56
C GLU A 498 -43.01 -6.67 -19.86
N ARG A 499 -43.10 -6.93 -18.55
CA ARG A 499 -44.26 -6.58 -17.71
C ARG A 499 -44.38 -5.07 -17.44
N SER A 500 -43.26 -4.35 -17.46
CA SER A 500 -43.23 -2.92 -17.11
C SER A 500 -43.45 -1.99 -18.31
N TYR A 501 -42.95 -2.37 -19.49
CA TYR A 501 -42.94 -1.50 -20.69
C TYR A 501 -43.43 -2.21 -21.96
N GLY A 502 -43.73 -3.49 -21.88
CA GLY A 502 -44.14 -4.34 -23.00
C GLY A 502 -45.62 -4.71 -22.95
N ASP A 503 -45.93 -5.97 -23.26
CA ASP A 503 -47.32 -6.47 -23.29
C ASP A 503 -47.49 -7.88 -22.70
N ALA A 504 -48.71 -8.19 -22.27
CA ALA A 504 -49.06 -9.47 -21.65
C ALA A 504 -48.84 -10.68 -22.57
N VAL A 505 -48.92 -10.51 -23.90
CA VAL A 505 -48.71 -11.59 -24.87
C VAL A 505 -47.23 -11.96 -24.94
N HIS A 506 -46.33 -10.97 -24.90
CA HIS A 506 -44.89 -11.20 -24.82
C HIS A 506 -44.45 -11.67 -23.43
N CYS A 507 -45.08 -11.20 -22.34
CA CYS A 507 -44.92 -11.76 -21.00
C CYS A 507 -45.20 -13.28 -20.98
N ARG A 508 -46.36 -13.70 -21.52
CA ARG A 508 -46.76 -15.11 -21.62
C ARG A 508 -45.77 -15.94 -22.44
N LYS A 509 -45.32 -15.41 -23.60
CA LYS A 509 -44.29 -16.04 -24.44
C LYS A 509 -42.96 -16.19 -23.69
N ALA A 510 -42.50 -15.16 -22.99
CA ALA A 510 -41.26 -15.16 -22.23
C ALA A 510 -41.29 -16.20 -21.11
N LEU A 511 -42.35 -16.21 -20.29
CA LEU A 511 -42.52 -17.19 -19.20
C LEU A 511 -42.66 -18.63 -19.72
N HIS A 512 -43.35 -18.85 -20.85
CA HIS A 512 -43.41 -20.18 -21.47
C HIS A 512 -42.04 -20.65 -22.01
N ARG A 513 -41.22 -19.77 -22.61
CA ARG A 513 -39.83 -20.08 -22.99
C ARG A 513 -38.99 -20.38 -21.75
N ALA A 514 -39.14 -19.57 -20.70
CA ALA A 514 -38.44 -19.74 -19.43
C ALA A 514 -38.70 -21.11 -18.79
N VAL A 515 -39.97 -21.53 -18.61
CA VAL A 515 -40.31 -22.86 -18.07
C VAL A 515 -39.66 -24.00 -18.88
N GLN A 516 -39.49 -23.84 -20.20
CA GLN A 516 -38.79 -24.82 -21.03
C GLN A 516 -37.27 -24.80 -20.80
N CYS A 517 -36.62 -23.64 -20.89
CA CYS A 517 -35.16 -23.50 -20.90
C CYS A 517 -34.49 -23.51 -19.50
N THR A 518 -35.14 -22.96 -18.47
CA THR A 518 -34.60 -22.86 -17.10
C THR A 518 -34.19 -24.23 -16.55
N SER A 519 -33.01 -24.30 -15.95
CA SER A 519 -32.37 -25.55 -15.52
C SER A 519 -31.91 -25.54 -14.05
N ASP A 520 -31.73 -24.36 -13.45
CA ASP A 520 -31.35 -24.13 -12.06
C ASP A 520 -32.57 -24.17 -11.11
N TYR A 521 -33.48 -23.19 -11.23
CA TYR A 521 -34.66 -23.01 -10.37
C TYR A 521 -35.96 -22.99 -11.20
N PRO A 522 -36.27 -24.06 -11.95
CA PRO A 522 -37.45 -24.09 -12.81
C PRO A 522 -38.78 -23.99 -12.03
N GLU A 523 -38.80 -24.39 -10.75
CA GLU A 523 -39.96 -24.22 -9.86
C GLU A 523 -40.37 -22.75 -9.72
N HIS A 524 -39.42 -21.86 -9.42
CA HIS A 524 -39.71 -20.44 -9.23
C HIS A 524 -40.30 -19.79 -10.48
N VAL A 525 -39.79 -20.17 -11.66
CA VAL A 525 -40.33 -19.73 -12.96
C VAL A 525 -41.72 -20.31 -13.25
N CYS A 526 -41.99 -21.55 -12.81
CA CYS A 526 -43.33 -22.14 -12.89
C CYS A 526 -44.32 -21.40 -11.99
N ASP A 527 -43.94 -21.06 -10.75
CA ASP A 527 -44.78 -20.33 -9.80
C ASP A 527 -45.10 -18.91 -10.30
N VAL A 528 -44.12 -18.22 -10.89
CA VAL A 528 -44.34 -16.90 -11.51
C VAL A 528 -45.27 -16.99 -12.73
N LEU A 529 -45.12 -18.01 -13.59
CA LEU A 529 -46.05 -18.23 -14.70
C LEU A 529 -47.48 -18.48 -14.20
N LEU A 530 -47.66 -19.35 -13.20
CA LEU A 530 -48.97 -19.61 -12.62
C LEU A 530 -49.57 -18.34 -11.98
N ASN A 531 -48.78 -17.57 -11.23
CA ASN A 531 -49.25 -16.33 -10.62
C ASN A 531 -49.64 -15.27 -11.67
N PHE A 532 -48.92 -15.19 -12.79
CA PHE A 532 -49.25 -14.33 -13.92
C PHE A 532 -50.60 -14.73 -14.56
N GLU A 533 -50.80 -16.00 -14.94
CA GLU A 533 -52.07 -16.44 -15.55
C GLU A 533 -53.26 -16.36 -14.57
N ARG A 534 -53.01 -16.44 -13.25
CA ARG A 534 -54.05 -16.26 -12.22
C ARG A 534 -54.60 -14.83 -12.16
N VAL A 535 -53.81 -13.82 -12.54
CA VAL A 535 -54.18 -12.40 -12.44
C VAL A 535 -54.59 -11.83 -13.81
N GLU A 536 -53.96 -12.28 -14.90
CA GLU A 536 -54.08 -11.69 -16.25
C GLU A 536 -54.41 -12.73 -17.35
N GLY A 537 -54.55 -14.01 -17.01
CA GLY A 537 -54.84 -15.09 -17.95
C GLY A 537 -56.32 -15.44 -18.08
N SER A 538 -56.69 -16.12 -19.16
CA SER A 538 -57.95 -16.86 -19.22
C SER A 538 -57.84 -18.18 -18.44
N LEU A 539 -58.98 -18.83 -18.17
CA LEU A 539 -58.98 -20.19 -17.59
C LEU A 539 -58.25 -21.20 -18.50
N GLU A 540 -58.32 -21.02 -19.82
CA GLU A 540 -57.61 -21.85 -20.80
C GLU A 540 -56.09 -21.62 -20.74
N ASP A 541 -55.64 -20.37 -20.58
CA ASP A 541 -54.21 -20.05 -20.37
C ASP A 541 -53.70 -20.64 -19.05
N TRP A 542 -54.48 -20.51 -17.96
CA TRP A 542 -54.17 -21.09 -16.65
C TRP A 542 -54.06 -22.61 -16.70
N ASP A 543 -55.03 -23.32 -17.28
CA ASP A 543 -54.98 -24.79 -17.39
C ASP A 543 -53.83 -25.24 -18.29
N ALA A 544 -53.54 -24.52 -19.38
CA ALA A 544 -52.37 -24.77 -20.22
C ALA A 544 -51.04 -24.52 -19.48
N ALA A 545 -50.97 -23.52 -18.59
CA ALA A 545 -49.82 -23.27 -17.72
C ALA A 545 -49.66 -24.38 -16.66
N VAL A 546 -50.74 -24.82 -16.01
CA VAL A 546 -50.72 -25.96 -15.06
C VAL A 546 -50.22 -27.24 -15.73
N GLN A 547 -50.67 -27.56 -16.95
CA GLN A 547 -50.17 -28.74 -17.66
C GLN A 547 -48.67 -28.62 -18.02
N LYS A 548 -48.21 -27.46 -18.53
CA LYS A 548 -46.80 -27.24 -18.90
C LYS A 548 -45.87 -27.28 -17.68
N THR A 549 -46.23 -26.58 -16.61
CA THR A 549 -45.45 -26.52 -15.36
C THR A 549 -45.38 -27.88 -14.67
N GLY A 550 -46.52 -28.57 -14.52
CA GLY A 550 -46.55 -29.93 -13.97
C GLY A 550 -45.71 -30.93 -14.77
N THR A 551 -45.75 -30.86 -16.11
CA THR A 551 -44.93 -31.72 -16.99
C THR A 551 -43.44 -31.45 -16.84
N LYS A 552 -43.02 -30.17 -16.80
CA LYS A 552 -41.62 -29.76 -16.55
C LYS A 552 -41.15 -30.22 -15.17
N LEU A 553 -41.93 -29.95 -14.13
CA LEU A 553 -41.57 -30.24 -12.74
C LEU A 553 -41.47 -31.75 -12.48
N ASN A 554 -42.39 -32.55 -13.02
CA ASN A 554 -42.31 -34.01 -12.93
C ASN A 554 -41.02 -34.55 -13.57
N ARG A 555 -40.65 -34.04 -14.76
CA ARG A 555 -39.38 -34.41 -15.44
C ARG A 555 -38.14 -33.98 -14.62
N VAL A 556 -38.14 -32.77 -14.07
CA VAL A 556 -37.04 -32.26 -13.23
C VAL A 556 -36.90 -33.08 -11.95
N ASN A 557 -38.00 -33.41 -11.28
CA ASN A 557 -38.00 -34.23 -10.08
C ASN A 557 -37.55 -35.67 -10.37
N GLU A 558 -37.94 -36.25 -11.51
CA GLU A 558 -37.40 -37.56 -11.94
C GLU A 558 -35.89 -37.49 -12.24
N GLN A 559 -35.41 -36.42 -12.90
CA GLN A 559 -33.99 -36.22 -13.14
C GLN A 559 -33.20 -36.07 -11.83
N ARG A 560 -33.67 -35.25 -10.89
CA ARG A 560 -33.07 -35.10 -9.55
C ARG A 560 -33.07 -36.43 -8.78
N ALA A 561 -34.16 -37.19 -8.80
CA ALA A 561 -34.23 -38.51 -8.16
C ALA A 561 -33.24 -39.50 -8.80
N ARG A 562 -33.12 -39.52 -10.14
CA ARG A 562 -32.13 -40.34 -10.86
C ARG A 562 -30.68 -39.93 -10.54
N VAL A 563 -30.40 -38.65 -10.28
CA VAL A 563 -29.08 -38.15 -9.82
C VAL A 563 -28.81 -38.59 -8.38
N ALA A 564 -29.74 -38.34 -7.45
CA ALA A 564 -29.60 -38.75 -6.06
C ALA A 564 -29.42 -40.28 -5.90
N ILE A 565 -30.09 -41.09 -6.73
CA ILE A 565 -29.88 -42.55 -6.78
C ILE A 565 -28.47 -42.91 -7.30
N LYS A 566 -27.93 -42.19 -8.29
CA LYS A 566 -26.55 -42.40 -8.76
C LYS A 566 -25.53 -42.03 -7.68
N GLU A 567 -25.72 -40.89 -7.01
CA GLU A 567 -24.85 -40.41 -5.94
C GLU A 567 -24.88 -41.35 -4.72
N ALA A 568 -26.07 -41.78 -4.28
CA ALA A 568 -26.21 -42.77 -3.21
C ALA A 568 -25.57 -44.12 -3.58
N ASN A 569 -25.64 -44.55 -4.85
CA ASN A 569 -24.96 -45.75 -5.31
C ASN A 569 -23.44 -45.57 -5.43
N LEU A 570 -22.95 -44.38 -5.78
CA LEU A 570 -21.52 -44.07 -5.77
C LEU A 570 -20.98 -44.07 -4.33
N ALA A 571 -21.67 -43.41 -3.40
CA ALA A 571 -21.31 -43.39 -1.98
C ALA A 571 -21.28 -44.80 -1.38
N ARG A 572 -22.27 -45.64 -1.71
CA ARG A 572 -22.26 -47.08 -1.36
C ARG A 572 -21.06 -47.82 -1.94
N GLN A 573 -20.71 -47.60 -3.20
CA GLN A 573 -19.51 -48.20 -3.78
C GLN A 573 -18.22 -47.71 -3.10
N GLU A 574 -18.15 -46.48 -2.63
CA GLU A 574 -17.00 -45.96 -1.87
C GLU A 574 -16.94 -46.56 -0.46
N GLU A 575 -18.09 -46.75 0.20
CA GLU A 575 -18.18 -47.44 1.47
C GLU A 575 -17.82 -48.93 1.34
N ASP A 576 -18.32 -49.64 0.33
CA ASP A 576 -17.92 -51.01 0.00
C ASP A 576 -16.41 -51.11 -0.27
N LYS A 577 -15.83 -50.17 -1.04
CA LYS A 577 -14.38 -50.09 -1.25
C LYS A 577 -13.64 -49.80 0.05
N ALA A 578 -14.17 -48.97 0.94
CA ALA A 578 -13.58 -48.70 2.26
C ALA A 578 -13.65 -49.92 3.19
N ASP A 579 -14.73 -50.71 3.12
CA ASP A 579 -14.93 -51.91 3.93
C ASP A 579 -14.18 -53.13 3.39
N GLN A 580 -14.02 -53.26 2.07
CA GLN A 580 -13.04 -54.17 1.48
C GLN A 580 -11.61 -53.80 1.89
N ARG A 581 -11.27 -52.50 1.91
CA ARG A 581 -9.97 -52.00 2.45
C ARG A 581 -9.82 -52.26 3.96
N ARG A 582 -10.91 -52.26 4.75
CA ARG A 582 -10.92 -52.64 6.18
C ARG A 582 -10.72 -54.16 6.34
N LYS A 583 -11.47 -54.99 5.63
CA LYS A 583 -11.35 -56.46 5.62
C LYS A 583 -9.95 -56.90 5.20
N ALA A 584 -9.43 -56.44 4.05
CA ALA A 584 -8.08 -56.76 3.61
C ALA A 584 -6.96 -56.32 4.58
N LYS A 585 -7.20 -55.29 5.41
CA LYS A 585 -6.30 -54.93 6.54
C LYS A 585 -6.45 -55.88 7.73
N ALA A 586 -7.67 -56.31 8.05
CA ALA A 586 -7.94 -57.31 9.07
C ALA A 586 -7.34 -58.69 8.71
N ASP A 587 -7.52 -59.14 7.47
CA ASP A 587 -7.02 -60.44 6.99
C ASP A 587 -5.49 -60.50 6.99
N LYS A 588 -4.82 -59.42 6.54
CA LYS A 588 -3.35 -59.28 6.68
C LYS A 588 -2.88 -59.25 8.14
N LYS A 589 -3.71 -58.76 9.07
CA LYS A 589 -3.45 -58.80 10.52
C LYS A 589 -3.69 -60.20 11.11
N GLY A 590 -4.67 -60.94 10.57
CA GLY A 590 -4.96 -62.34 10.89
C GLY A 590 -3.86 -63.29 10.43
N GLN A 591 -3.40 -63.20 9.18
CA GLN A 591 -2.26 -63.98 8.67
C GLN A 591 -0.97 -63.71 9.46
N LYS A 592 -0.72 -62.45 9.87
CA LYS A 592 0.39 -62.13 10.78
C LYS A 592 0.21 -62.70 12.19
N LYS A 593 -1.02 -62.98 12.65
CA LYS A 593 -1.27 -63.70 13.90
C LYS A 593 -1.03 -65.20 13.74
N SER A 594 -1.52 -65.84 12.68
CA SER A 594 -1.33 -67.29 12.47
C SER A 594 0.14 -67.68 12.30
N GLN A 595 0.93 -66.90 11.54
CA GLN A 595 2.38 -67.08 11.46
C GLN A 595 3.10 -66.92 12.80
N LYS A 596 2.54 -66.18 13.76
CA LYS A 596 3.13 -65.99 15.10
C LYS A 596 2.67 -67.04 16.12
N ALA A 597 1.48 -67.63 15.93
CA ALA A 597 0.95 -68.68 16.80
C ALA A 597 1.64 -70.05 16.58
N ASN A 598 2.24 -70.28 15.40
CA ASN A 598 2.93 -71.53 15.09
C ASN A 598 4.38 -71.61 15.63
N ARG A 599 4.68 -70.84 16.68
CA ARG A 599 5.95 -70.87 17.44
C ARG A 599 5.64 -70.76 18.93
N THR A 600 6.37 -71.57 19.72
CA THR A 600 6.40 -71.56 21.20
C THR A 600 5.04 -71.63 21.90
N GLY A 601 4.62 -72.85 22.23
CA GLY A 601 4.05 -73.12 23.55
C GLY A 601 5.05 -73.96 24.35
N ASP A 602 5.14 -73.76 25.67
CA ASP A 602 5.14 -74.83 26.70
C ASP A 602 5.25 -74.25 28.13
N LYS A 603 4.25 -74.52 29.01
CA LYS A 603 4.26 -74.54 30.51
C LYS A 603 4.86 -73.31 31.30
N ARG A 604 4.53 -72.97 32.55
CA ARG A 604 3.70 -73.48 33.69
C ARG A 604 2.92 -72.25 34.23
N LYS A 605 1.66 -72.29 34.70
CA LYS A 605 0.95 -73.06 35.76
C LYS A 605 1.34 -72.70 37.20
N ALA A 606 0.46 -71.93 37.86
CA ALA A 606 0.15 -71.88 39.29
C ALA A 606 -1.29 -71.33 39.41
N GLU A 607 -2.07 -71.78 40.40
CA GLU A 607 -3.52 -71.51 40.55
C GLU A 607 -3.89 -71.11 41.99
N ASP A 608 -5.02 -70.39 42.14
CA ASP A 608 -6.01 -70.33 43.25
C ASP A 608 -6.95 -69.15 42.86
N ASP A 609 -8.17 -69.31 42.32
CA ASP A 609 -9.39 -70.05 42.70
C ASP A 609 -10.27 -69.35 43.77
N GLY A 610 -11.59 -69.35 43.52
CA GLY A 610 -12.61 -68.60 44.27
C GLY A 610 -13.81 -68.24 43.38
N GLU A 611 -14.95 -68.89 43.58
CA GLU A 611 -16.14 -68.85 42.71
C GLU A 611 -17.30 -68.00 43.30
N GLU A 612 -18.47 -68.05 42.64
CA GLU A 612 -19.81 -67.68 43.15
C GLU A 612 -20.14 -66.17 43.28
N GLU A 613 -21.39 -65.69 43.19
CA GLU A 613 -22.69 -66.35 42.90
C GLU A 613 -23.68 -65.43 42.14
N TRP A 614 -24.90 -65.91 41.86
CA TRP A 614 -26.06 -65.08 41.45
C TRP A 614 -26.86 -64.61 42.67
N GLY A 615 -27.52 -63.44 42.59
CA GLY A 615 -28.44 -62.95 43.63
C GLY A 615 -29.37 -61.85 43.13
N GLU A 616 -30.58 -61.77 43.70
CA GLU A 616 -31.66 -60.86 43.29
C GLU A 616 -31.90 -59.69 44.29
N GLU A 617 -32.98 -58.96 44.01
CA GLU A 617 -33.73 -58.03 44.86
C GLU A 617 -33.27 -56.57 44.95
N ALA A 618 -34.26 -55.75 45.27
CA ALA A 618 -34.22 -54.30 45.24
C ALA A 618 -34.38 -53.72 46.64
N GLU A 619 -34.01 -52.45 46.83
CA GLU A 619 -34.95 -51.54 47.50
C GLU A 619 -34.75 -50.07 47.14
N LEU A 620 -35.87 -49.34 47.18
CA LEU A 620 -35.99 -47.89 47.33
C LEU A 620 -36.15 -47.60 48.86
N PRO A 621 -36.27 -46.35 49.41
CA PRO A 621 -36.74 -45.13 48.77
C PRO A 621 -36.19 -43.78 49.32
N SER A 622 -36.90 -42.69 49.01
CA SER A 622 -36.90 -41.35 49.64
C SER A 622 -35.99 -40.29 48.99
N LYS A 623 -36.37 -38.99 48.96
CA LYS A 623 -37.42 -38.27 49.73
C LYS A 623 -38.32 -37.38 48.83
N ARG A 624 -39.37 -36.79 49.41
CA ARG A 624 -40.46 -36.02 48.75
C ARG A 624 -40.34 -34.50 48.92
N LEU A 625 -41.33 -33.79 48.34
CA LEU A 625 -41.73 -32.36 48.47
C LEU A 625 -41.13 -31.46 47.37
N ARG A 626 -41.89 -30.77 46.49
CA ARG A 626 -43.28 -30.22 46.45
C ARG A 626 -43.47 -28.88 47.18
N GLY A 627 -43.70 -27.84 46.40
CA GLY A 627 -44.21 -26.52 46.79
C GLY A 627 -44.71 -25.76 45.55
N GLU A 628 -45.83 -25.07 45.67
CA GLU A 628 -46.45 -24.20 44.65
C GLU A 628 -46.58 -22.77 45.21
N GLY A 629 -46.77 -21.77 44.34
CA GLY A 629 -46.85 -20.33 44.69
C GLY A 629 -45.89 -19.52 43.80
N ASP A 630 -46.26 -18.83 42.72
CA ASP A 630 -47.42 -17.98 42.34
C ASP A 630 -47.08 -16.47 42.40
N PHE A 631 -47.73 -15.68 41.55
CA PHE A 631 -47.46 -14.27 41.19
C PHE A 631 -46.11 -13.98 40.47
N GLY A 632 -46.04 -13.06 39.50
CA GLY A 632 -47.13 -12.39 38.77
C GLY A 632 -46.77 -10.97 38.29
N SER A 633 -47.30 -10.58 37.11
CA SER A 633 -47.27 -9.21 36.53
C SER A 633 -45.87 -8.68 36.08
N THR A 634 -45.73 -7.82 35.06
CA THR A 634 -46.61 -7.45 33.93
C THR A 634 -45.73 -6.95 32.78
N ALA A 635 -46.18 -7.13 31.53
CA ALA A 635 -45.68 -6.40 30.37
C ALA A 635 -46.80 -5.52 29.81
N THR A 636 -46.46 -4.33 29.30
CA THR A 636 -47.41 -3.35 28.76
C THR A 636 -47.02 -2.99 27.32
N GLU A 637 -47.82 -3.44 26.35
CA GLU A 637 -47.81 -2.95 24.97
C GLU A 637 -49.26 -2.86 24.44
N GLU A 638 -49.71 -1.62 24.28
CA GLU A 638 -50.74 -1.16 23.33
C GLU A 638 -49.97 -0.45 22.19
N LEU A 639 -50.38 -0.35 20.93
CA LEU A 639 -51.55 -0.76 20.12
C LEU A 639 -50.97 -0.99 18.70
N MET A 640 -51.30 -2.02 17.90
CA MET A 640 -52.49 -2.10 17.01
C MET A 640 -52.68 -0.79 16.18
N GLU A 641 -52.56 -0.78 14.85
CA GLU A 641 -53.46 -1.30 13.79
C GLU A 641 -52.75 -1.09 12.40
N THR A 642 -53.13 -1.59 11.20
CA THR A 642 -54.23 -2.40 10.62
C THR A 642 -53.69 -3.03 9.31
N GLU A 643 -53.92 -4.32 8.98
CA GLU A 643 -54.91 -4.86 8.00
C GLU A 643 -54.75 -4.50 6.50
N SER A 644 -55.18 -5.30 5.50
CA SER A 644 -55.66 -6.71 5.40
C SER A 644 -55.61 -7.15 3.90
N GLY A 645 -55.77 -8.40 3.46
CA GLY A 645 -56.10 -9.71 4.08
C GLY A 645 -55.26 -10.84 3.43
N LEU A 646 -55.74 -11.91 2.75
CA LEU A 646 -56.91 -12.82 2.77
C LEU A 646 -56.79 -13.70 1.48
N PHE A 647 -56.91 -15.02 1.36
CA PHE A 647 -57.20 -16.20 2.21
C PHE A 647 -56.14 -17.30 1.90
N GLY A 648 -56.01 -18.48 2.54
CA GLY A 648 -56.72 -19.11 3.66
C GLY A 648 -57.33 -20.50 3.33
N ARG A 649 -56.88 -21.59 3.98
CA ARG A 649 -57.61 -22.89 4.12
C ARG A 649 -57.00 -23.87 5.15
N ARG A 650 -57.85 -24.76 5.67
CA ARG A 650 -57.64 -25.97 6.51
C ARG A 650 -58.71 -27.01 6.06
N PRO A 651 -58.76 -28.27 6.58
CA PRO A 651 -57.72 -29.29 6.74
C PRO A 651 -58.18 -30.66 6.15
N PRO A 652 -57.42 -31.77 6.31
CA PRO A 652 -57.95 -33.14 6.15
C PRO A 652 -57.97 -33.96 7.48
N PRO A 653 -58.81 -35.01 7.64
CA PRO A 653 -58.98 -35.74 8.92
C PRO A 653 -58.57 -37.25 8.78
N PRO A 654 -59.08 -38.26 9.53
CA PRO A 654 -58.18 -39.07 10.38
C PRO A 654 -58.26 -40.61 10.23
N ARG A 655 -57.26 -41.35 10.75
CA ARG A 655 -57.42 -42.76 11.17
C ARG A 655 -56.66 -43.09 12.47
N LYS A 656 -57.30 -43.91 13.30
CA LYS A 656 -56.73 -44.72 14.40
C LYS A 656 -56.77 -46.20 13.92
N THR A 657 -56.28 -47.26 14.57
CA THR A 657 -55.85 -47.58 15.96
C THR A 657 -54.88 -48.76 15.93
N GLU A 658 -53.83 -48.81 16.78
CA GLU A 658 -53.27 -50.06 17.36
C GLU A 658 -52.55 -49.78 18.70
N PRO A 659 -52.74 -50.61 19.74
CA PRO A 659 -51.93 -50.60 20.98
C PRO A 659 -51.47 -52.03 21.42
N PRO A 660 -50.69 -52.18 22.52
CA PRO A 660 -49.47 -51.44 22.83
C PRO A 660 -48.30 -52.35 23.29
N GLY A 661 -47.07 -51.90 23.06
CA GLY A 661 -45.93 -52.24 23.93
C GLY A 661 -44.98 -53.37 23.47
N PHE A 662 -43.87 -52.98 22.85
CA PHE A 662 -42.51 -53.33 23.29
C PHE A 662 -41.49 -52.40 22.60
N ARG A 663 -40.25 -52.34 23.10
CA ARG A 663 -39.10 -51.60 22.53
C ARG A 663 -39.24 -50.06 22.46
N LYS A 664 -38.83 -49.39 23.53
CA LYS A 664 -38.22 -48.05 23.44
C LYS A 664 -36.80 -48.06 24.00
N ASN A 665 -35.98 -49.02 23.54
CA ASN A 665 -34.56 -49.14 23.90
C ASN A 665 -33.74 -49.92 22.84
N GLN A 666 -33.82 -49.49 21.58
CA GLN A 666 -32.82 -49.73 20.52
C GLN A 666 -32.98 -48.62 19.47
N GLN A 667 -31.94 -48.36 18.67
CA GLN A 667 -31.86 -47.24 17.72
C GLN A 667 -32.06 -45.84 18.34
N ARG A 668 -31.39 -45.60 19.47
CA ARG A 668 -30.62 -44.34 19.66
C ARG A 668 -29.10 -44.60 19.58
N ALA A 669 -28.76 -45.55 18.71
CA ALA A 669 -27.42 -46.00 18.34
C ALA A 669 -27.50 -46.47 16.87
N LEU A 670 -26.44 -46.26 16.08
CA LEU A 670 -26.40 -46.30 14.60
C LEU A 670 -26.81 -45.02 13.85
N GLU A 671 -26.52 -43.84 14.41
CA GLU A 671 -26.28 -42.63 13.60
C GLU A 671 -25.23 -41.72 14.28
N ALA A 672 -24.05 -42.30 14.56
CA ALA A 672 -22.97 -41.63 15.30
C ALA A 672 -21.59 -42.29 15.07
N GLN A 673 -21.10 -42.39 13.82
CA GLN A 673 -19.75 -42.92 13.59
C GLN A 673 -19.02 -42.55 12.28
N ARG A 674 -19.11 -41.30 11.79
CA ARG A 674 -18.12 -40.82 10.79
C ARG A 674 -17.86 -39.31 10.68
N GLU A 675 -18.05 -38.56 11.77
CA GLU A 675 -17.34 -37.28 11.95
C GLU A 675 -16.10 -37.50 12.83
N PRO A 676 -15.04 -36.67 12.71
CA PRO A 676 -13.88 -36.75 13.60
C PRO A 676 -14.33 -36.49 15.04
N GLN A 677 -13.88 -37.34 15.98
CA GLN A 677 -14.23 -37.16 17.40
C GLN A 677 -13.53 -35.93 17.98
N ASP A 678 -14.21 -34.78 17.92
CA ASP A 678 -14.01 -33.72 18.89
C ASP A 678 -14.38 -34.28 20.27
N VAL A 679 -13.38 -34.51 21.10
CA VAL A 679 -13.60 -34.98 22.47
C VAL A 679 -14.23 -33.84 23.25
N SER A 680 -15.52 -34.02 23.54
CA SER A 680 -16.36 -33.09 24.30
C SER A 680 -15.63 -32.49 25.49
N LYS A 681 -15.83 -31.19 25.72
CA LYS A 681 -15.20 -30.41 26.79
C LYS A 681 -15.68 -30.85 28.19
N GLU A 682 -15.26 -32.04 28.62
CA GLU A 682 -14.89 -32.24 30.02
C GLU A 682 -13.95 -31.10 30.43
N GLN A 683 -14.13 -30.61 31.65
CA GLN A 683 -13.59 -29.32 32.08
C GLN A 683 -12.06 -29.31 31.99
N ARG A 684 -11.52 -28.72 30.92
CA ARG A 684 -10.08 -28.48 30.76
C ARG A 684 -9.63 -27.53 31.87
N LYS A 685 -9.11 -28.09 32.96
CA LYS A 685 -8.35 -27.36 33.97
C LYS A 685 -6.98 -27.02 33.39
N ASP A 686 -6.96 -26.15 32.38
CA ASP A 686 -5.74 -25.60 31.77
C ASP A 686 -4.85 -24.98 32.88
N GLU A 687 -5.48 -24.35 33.89
CA GLU A 687 -4.83 -23.79 35.09
C GLU A 687 -4.08 -24.80 35.97
N ASN A 688 -4.41 -26.09 35.92
CA ASN A 688 -3.78 -27.16 36.72
C ASN A 688 -2.85 -28.05 35.86
N SER A 689 -2.57 -27.66 34.61
CA SER A 689 -1.88 -28.51 33.63
C SER A 689 -0.56 -27.90 33.16
N VAL A 690 0.48 -28.73 33.05
CA VAL A 690 1.78 -28.35 32.46
C VAL A 690 2.06 -29.10 31.16
N PHE A 691 2.71 -28.41 30.23
CA PHE A 691 3.31 -28.96 29.03
C PHE A 691 4.77 -29.33 29.31
N VAL A 692 5.18 -30.54 28.95
CA VAL A 692 6.53 -31.07 29.19
C VAL A 692 7.13 -31.53 27.86
N SER A 693 8.36 -31.12 27.54
CA SER A 693 8.98 -31.33 26.22
C SER A 693 10.49 -31.61 26.25
N ASN A 694 11.06 -31.93 25.08
CA ASN A 694 12.45 -32.35 24.85
C ASN A 694 12.83 -33.70 25.51
N LEU A 695 11.83 -34.52 25.83
CA LEU A 695 12.03 -35.88 26.34
C LEU A 695 12.65 -36.79 25.26
N SER A 696 13.34 -37.85 25.69
CA SER A 696 13.92 -38.83 24.77
C SER A 696 12.85 -39.55 23.95
N PHE A 697 13.10 -39.73 22.65
CA PHE A 697 12.18 -40.46 21.75
C PHE A 697 12.18 -41.98 22.01
N ASN A 698 13.21 -42.49 22.67
CA ASN A 698 13.40 -43.90 23.03
C ASN A 698 13.25 -44.12 24.54
N LEU A 699 12.49 -43.27 25.23
CA LEU A 699 12.29 -43.34 26.67
C LEU A 699 11.54 -44.63 27.05
N GLU A 700 12.21 -45.54 27.78
CA GLU A 700 11.57 -46.72 28.36
C GLU A 700 10.67 -46.31 29.54
N ASP A 701 9.44 -46.84 29.54
CA ASP A 701 8.31 -46.39 30.36
C ASP A 701 8.22 -44.86 30.59
N PRO A 702 7.78 -44.09 29.56
CA PRO A 702 7.60 -42.65 29.70
C PRO A 702 6.61 -42.26 30.80
N GLU A 703 5.58 -43.08 31.04
CA GLU A 703 4.50 -42.73 31.96
C GLU A 703 4.95 -42.91 33.42
N GLY A 704 5.55 -44.07 33.75
CA GLY A 704 6.09 -44.34 35.07
C GLY A 704 7.25 -43.41 35.46
N LYS A 705 8.17 -43.13 34.53
CA LYS A 705 9.28 -42.18 34.78
C LYS A 705 8.76 -40.78 35.10
N LEU A 706 7.87 -40.22 34.26
CA LEU A 706 7.33 -38.87 34.46
C LEU A 706 6.45 -38.78 35.71
N ARG A 707 5.59 -39.78 35.96
CA ARG A 707 4.75 -39.81 37.16
C ARG A 707 5.58 -39.92 38.44
N THR A 708 6.76 -40.53 38.38
CA THR A 708 7.71 -40.57 39.51
C THR A 708 8.39 -39.21 39.73
N LEU A 709 8.84 -38.54 38.67
CA LEU A 709 9.48 -37.22 38.75
C LEU A 709 8.53 -36.15 39.31
N PHE A 710 7.32 -36.04 38.76
CA PHE A 710 6.36 -35.00 39.17
C PHE A 710 5.61 -35.30 40.49
N LYS A 711 5.77 -36.50 41.06
CA LYS A 711 5.20 -36.86 42.39
C LYS A 711 5.69 -35.94 43.52
N GLY A 712 6.87 -35.34 43.38
CA GLY A 712 7.41 -34.36 44.33
C GLY A 712 6.73 -32.99 44.26
N CYS A 713 6.03 -32.66 43.18
CA CYS A 713 5.36 -31.37 42.97
C CYS A 713 3.87 -31.39 43.34
N GLY A 714 3.22 -32.56 43.28
CA GLY A 714 1.82 -32.73 43.66
C GLY A 714 1.20 -34.03 43.15
N THR A 715 -0.09 -34.26 43.43
CA THR A 715 -0.82 -35.43 42.94
C THR A 715 -1.03 -35.33 41.43
N VAL A 716 -0.42 -36.23 40.66
CA VAL A 716 -0.59 -36.32 39.21
C VAL A 716 -1.86 -37.10 38.87
N GLU A 717 -2.86 -36.39 38.33
CA GLU A 717 -4.17 -36.92 37.92
C GLU A 717 -4.07 -37.67 36.58
N GLN A 718 -3.42 -37.09 35.57
CA GLN A 718 -3.24 -37.70 34.25
C GLN A 718 -1.91 -37.30 33.59
N VAL A 719 -1.24 -38.25 32.93
CA VAL A 719 -0.11 -38.00 32.03
C VAL A 719 -0.53 -38.32 30.60
N ARG A 720 -0.61 -37.31 29.74
CA ARG A 720 -1.06 -37.43 28.34
C ARG A 720 0.13 -37.39 27.39
N LEU A 721 0.70 -38.57 27.12
CA LEU A 721 1.80 -38.77 26.18
C LEU A 721 1.32 -38.57 24.72
N VAL A 722 2.09 -37.84 23.89
CA VAL A 722 1.73 -37.62 22.49
C VAL A 722 2.56 -38.49 21.55
N TYR A 723 1.86 -39.26 20.71
CA TYR A 723 2.47 -40.17 19.73
C TYR A 723 2.26 -39.66 18.29
N THR A 724 3.19 -40.02 17.43
CA THR A 724 3.12 -39.82 15.98
C THR A 724 2.11 -40.80 15.38
N PRO A 725 1.41 -40.51 14.25
CA PRO A 725 0.52 -41.47 13.57
C PRO A 725 1.15 -42.81 13.14
N LYS A 726 2.47 -42.96 13.29
CA LYS A 726 3.24 -44.21 13.08
C LYS A 726 3.55 -44.97 14.39
N GLY A 727 2.98 -44.56 15.53
CA GLY A 727 3.15 -45.19 16.85
C GLY A 727 4.37 -44.75 17.66
N VAL A 728 5.26 -43.92 17.10
CA VAL A 728 6.49 -43.46 17.78
C VAL A 728 6.19 -42.26 18.69
N PHE A 729 6.65 -42.28 19.94
CA PHE A 729 6.53 -41.18 20.90
C PHE A 729 7.15 -39.89 20.35
N ARG A 730 6.51 -38.73 20.60
CA ARG A 730 6.87 -37.46 19.96
C ARG A 730 7.77 -36.55 20.81
N GLY A 731 8.28 -37.04 21.95
CA GLY A 731 9.22 -36.31 22.80
C GLY A 731 8.58 -35.21 23.68
N TYR A 732 7.25 -35.23 23.83
CA TYR A 732 6.51 -34.32 24.69
C TYR A 732 5.19 -34.92 25.19
N CYS A 733 4.66 -34.35 26.26
CA CYS A 733 3.41 -34.75 26.90
C CYS A 733 2.77 -33.57 27.65
N TYR A 734 1.57 -33.79 28.17
CA TYR A 734 0.91 -32.90 29.13
C TYR A 734 0.75 -33.64 30.46
N VAL A 735 0.97 -32.97 31.58
CA VAL A 735 0.76 -33.51 32.93
C VAL A 735 -0.30 -32.65 33.61
N GLN A 736 -1.40 -33.29 33.99
CA GLN A 736 -2.50 -32.66 34.73
C GLN A 736 -2.34 -33.01 36.21
N PHE A 737 -2.31 -31.98 37.06
CA PHE A 737 -2.32 -32.14 38.50
C PHE A 737 -3.74 -31.97 39.05
N GLU A 738 -4.02 -32.66 40.16
CA GLU A 738 -5.26 -32.50 40.90
C GLU A 738 -5.42 -31.05 41.41
N ASP A 739 -4.32 -30.45 41.86
CA ASP A 739 -4.28 -29.17 42.57
C ASP A 739 -3.48 -28.09 41.82
N ARG A 740 -3.97 -26.84 41.85
CA ARG A 740 -3.40 -25.70 41.10
C ARG A 740 -2.03 -25.27 41.63
N LEU A 741 -1.77 -25.53 42.92
CA LEU A 741 -0.49 -25.19 43.58
C LEU A 741 0.69 -26.04 43.08
N ALA A 742 0.45 -27.20 42.46
CA ALA A 742 1.50 -28.06 41.92
C ALA A 742 2.17 -27.49 40.65
N VAL A 743 1.45 -26.65 39.89
CA VAL A 743 1.95 -26.05 38.63
C VAL A 743 3.20 -25.18 38.84
N PRO A 744 3.24 -24.19 39.75
CA PRO A 744 4.46 -23.39 39.98
C PRO A 744 5.64 -24.21 40.55
N GLU A 745 5.40 -25.30 41.27
CA GLU A 745 6.47 -26.21 41.69
C GLU A 745 7.00 -27.05 40.52
N ALA A 746 6.13 -27.55 39.64
CA ALA A 746 6.52 -28.27 38.43
C ALA A 746 7.35 -27.41 37.47
N LEU A 747 7.08 -26.09 37.39
CA LEU A 747 7.89 -25.15 36.62
C LEU A 747 9.34 -25.00 37.12
N LYS A 748 9.62 -25.31 38.40
CA LYS A 748 11.00 -25.32 38.94
C LYS A 748 11.83 -26.51 38.46
N LEU A 749 11.20 -27.52 37.84
CA LEU A 749 11.89 -28.66 37.21
C LEU A 749 12.26 -28.42 35.73
N ASP A 750 12.12 -27.18 35.23
CA ASP A 750 12.67 -26.80 33.91
C ASP A 750 14.20 -27.04 33.88
N ARG A 751 14.67 -27.66 32.79
CA ARG A 751 16.06 -28.06 32.49
C ARG A 751 16.63 -29.23 33.30
N GLN A 752 15.86 -29.91 34.14
CA GLN A 752 16.34 -31.15 34.77
C GLN A 752 16.67 -32.22 33.72
N GLU A 753 17.83 -32.87 33.81
CA GLU A 753 18.23 -33.90 32.85
C GLU A 753 17.48 -35.23 33.05
N VAL A 754 16.90 -35.74 31.97
CA VAL A 754 16.21 -37.03 31.89
C VAL A 754 16.78 -37.80 30.68
N ASP A 755 17.35 -38.98 30.93
CA ASP A 755 18.00 -39.84 29.92
C ASP A 755 18.98 -39.05 29.00
N GLY A 756 19.80 -38.18 29.59
CA GLY A 756 20.82 -37.38 28.88
C GLY A 756 20.28 -36.19 28.07
N ARG A 757 19.09 -35.68 28.40
CA ARG A 757 18.51 -34.46 27.80
C ARG A 757 17.82 -33.58 28.86
N PRO A 758 17.97 -32.25 28.83
CA PRO A 758 17.19 -31.37 29.69
C PRO A 758 15.71 -31.40 29.29
N MET A 759 14.86 -31.83 30.22
CA MET A 759 13.41 -31.70 30.14
C MET A 759 13.02 -30.23 30.24
N TYR A 760 12.08 -29.75 29.42
CA TYR A 760 11.51 -28.41 29.57
C TYR A 760 10.07 -28.47 30.09
N VAL A 761 9.72 -27.62 31.04
CA VAL A 761 8.37 -27.55 31.64
C VAL A 761 7.78 -26.16 31.45
N SER A 762 6.49 -26.08 31.09
CA SER A 762 5.81 -24.82 30.77
C SER A 762 4.32 -24.88 31.10
N PRO A 763 3.61 -23.77 31.32
CA PRO A 763 2.17 -23.78 31.55
C PRO A 763 1.41 -24.30 30.32
N CYS A 764 0.30 -25.01 30.53
CA CYS A 764 -0.59 -25.39 29.44
C CYS A 764 -1.44 -24.18 29.00
N VAL A 765 -1.29 -23.75 27.74
CA VAL A 765 -2.04 -22.62 27.17
C VAL A 765 -2.72 -23.06 25.87
N ASP A 766 -4.04 -22.90 25.82
CA ASP A 766 -4.88 -23.37 24.72
C ASP A 766 -4.76 -22.43 23.50
N LYS A 767 -4.12 -22.89 22.43
CA LYS A 767 -3.70 -22.06 21.28
C LYS A 767 -4.82 -21.25 20.63
N ASN A 768 -6.06 -21.76 20.67
CA ASN A 768 -7.22 -21.08 20.08
C ASN A 768 -7.69 -19.86 20.89
N LYS A 769 -7.23 -19.67 22.14
CA LYS A 769 -7.58 -18.51 22.97
C LYS A 769 -6.54 -17.39 22.93
N ASN A 770 -5.31 -17.67 22.48
CA ASN A 770 -4.21 -16.71 22.57
C ASN A 770 -3.12 -17.00 21.51
N PRO A 771 -3.32 -16.59 20.23
CA PRO A 771 -2.44 -16.96 19.12
C PRO A 771 -1.00 -16.43 19.27
N ASP A 772 -0.82 -15.29 19.95
CA ASP A 772 0.49 -14.68 20.20
C ASP A 772 1.29 -15.31 21.34
N PHE A 773 0.73 -16.28 22.07
CA PHE A 773 1.40 -16.91 23.21
C PHE A 773 2.51 -17.89 22.76
N LYS A 774 3.65 -17.34 22.37
CA LYS A 774 4.87 -18.06 22.00
C LYS A 774 5.47 -18.74 23.23
N VAL A 775 5.13 -20.03 23.41
CA VAL A 775 5.48 -20.89 24.57
C VAL A 775 6.99 -20.98 24.88
N PHE A 776 7.88 -20.54 23.99
CA PHE A 776 9.31 -20.36 24.29
C PHE A 776 9.78 -18.93 24.00
N LYS A 777 10.10 -18.18 25.08
CA LYS A 777 11.08 -17.10 25.02
C LYS A 777 12.48 -17.71 24.94
N PHE A 778 12.95 -17.98 23.71
CA PHE A 778 14.38 -17.79 23.46
C PHE A 778 14.65 -16.29 23.55
N ASN A 779 15.68 -15.88 24.30
CA ASN A 779 16.02 -14.47 24.37
C ASN A 779 16.62 -14.04 23.03
N THR A 780 15.89 -13.25 22.24
CA THR A 780 16.39 -12.70 20.96
C THR A 780 17.29 -11.49 21.16
N SER A 781 17.55 -11.09 22.41
CA SER A 781 18.58 -10.12 22.78
C SER A 781 19.94 -10.80 22.95
N LEU A 782 21.01 -10.07 22.62
CA LEU A 782 22.41 -10.49 22.73
C LEU A 782 22.71 -11.08 24.12
N GLU A 783 23.01 -12.39 24.19
CA GLU A 783 23.28 -13.06 25.47
C GLU A 783 24.73 -12.82 25.89
N LYS A 784 25.03 -11.61 26.36
CA LYS A 784 26.40 -11.12 26.59
C LYS A 784 27.29 -11.96 27.53
N HIS A 785 26.69 -12.75 28.43
CA HIS A 785 27.43 -13.65 29.33
C HIS A 785 27.76 -15.01 28.68
N LYS A 786 27.28 -15.28 27.46
CA LYS A 786 27.53 -16.51 26.71
C LYS A 786 28.39 -16.27 25.48
N ILE A 787 29.40 -17.11 25.29
CA ILE A 787 30.17 -17.19 24.05
C ILE A 787 29.66 -18.36 23.19
N PHE A 788 29.70 -18.17 21.89
CA PHE A 788 29.53 -19.19 20.86
C PHE A 788 30.91 -19.54 20.29
N ILE A 789 31.23 -20.83 20.29
CA ILE A 789 32.51 -21.36 19.79
C ILE A 789 32.21 -22.22 18.56
N SER A 790 32.95 -21.97 17.49
CA SER A 790 32.90 -22.70 16.23
C SER A 790 34.31 -23.12 15.79
N GLY A 791 34.41 -24.10 14.89
CA GLY A 791 35.70 -24.65 14.45
C GLY A 791 36.26 -25.75 15.36
N LEU A 792 35.47 -26.29 16.29
CA LEU A 792 35.94 -27.34 17.21
C LEU A 792 36.11 -28.69 16.50
N PRO A 793 37.20 -29.45 16.77
CA PRO A 793 37.35 -30.81 16.27
C PRO A 793 36.18 -31.73 16.67
N TYR A 794 35.80 -32.66 15.79
CA TYR A 794 34.73 -33.63 16.04
C TYR A 794 35.05 -34.64 17.16
N THR A 795 36.29 -34.66 17.66
CA THR A 795 36.81 -35.40 18.80
C THR A 795 36.69 -34.64 20.14
N CYS A 796 36.44 -33.34 20.10
CA CYS A 796 36.48 -32.47 21.29
C CYS A 796 35.37 -32.82 22.31
N THR A 797 35.73 -32.93 23.58
CA THR A 797 34.82 -33.31 24.68
C THR A 797 34.44 -32.10 25.56
N LYS A 798 33.46 -32.26 26.44
CA LYS A 798 33.08 -31.22 27.40
C LYS A 798 34.25 -30.87 28.33
N GLU A 799 34.99 -31.87 28.80
CA GLU A 799 36.13 -31.71 29.71
C GLU A 799 37.26 -30.90 29.06
N THR A 800 37.58 -31.20 27.79
CA THR A 800 38.58 -30.45 27.01
C THR A 800 38.20 -28.97 26.83
N LEU A 801 36.91 -28.67 26.68
CA LEU A 801 36.42 -27.28 26.64
C LEU A 801 36.44 -26.61 28.02
N GLU A 802 36.18 -27.37 29.09
CA GLU A 802 36.17 -26.85 30.45
C GLU A 802 37.58 -26.41 30.86
N ASP A 803 38.61 -27.24 30.64
CA ASP A 803 40.00 -26.89 30.95
C ASP A 803 40.49 -25.69 30.12
N LEU A 804 40.18 -25.64 28.81
CA LEU A 804 40.65 -24.58 27.92
C LEU A 804 40.06 -23.19 28.23
N PHE A 805 38.79 -23.11 28.63
CA PHE A 805 38.10 -21.83 28.83
C PHE A 805 38.06 -21.36 30.30
N LYS A 806 38.35 -22.24 31.26
CA LYS A 806 38.41 -21.95 32.70
C LYS A 806 39.56 -21.03 33.12
N GLU A 807 40.61 -20.91 32.30
CA GLU A 807 41.67 -19.91 32.51
C GLU A 807 41.16 -18.46 32.32
N HIS A 808 39.99 -18.26 31.70
CA HIS A 808 39.47 -16.93 31.35
C HIS A 808 38.18 -16.54 32.07
N GLY A 809 37.63 -17.43 32.91
CA GLY A 809 36.50 -17.10 33.77
C GLY A 809 35.88 -18.29 34.50
N THR A 810 34.92 -18.00 35.38
CA THR A 810 34.15 -19.03 36.08
C THR A 810 33.01 -19.47 35.17
N ILE A 811 33.08 -20.70 34.68
CA ILE A 811 32.08 -21.27 33.77
C ILE A 811 30.87 -21.76 34.58
N LYS A 812 29.67 -21.33 34.18
CA LYS A 812 28.38 -21.80 34.73
C LYS A 812 27.81 -22.98 33.95
N ALA A 813 27.97 -23.01 32.63
CA ALA A 813 27.53 -24.12 31.80
C ALA A 813 28.33 -24.25 30.49
N ILE A 814 28.48 -25.49 30.02
CA ILE A 814 29.04 -25.82 28.69
C ILE A 814 28.03 -26.68 27.95
N ARG A 815 27.68 -26.28 26.72
CA ARG A 815 26.74 -26.98 25.85
C ARG A 815 27.35 -27.23 24.47
N LEU A 816 27.82 -28.45 24.24
CA LEU A 816 28.15 -28.92 22.89
C LEU A 816 26.88 -29.12 22.05
N VAL A 817 26.95 -28.78 20.77
CA VAL A 817 25.85 -28.99 19.81
C VAL A 817 26.02 -30.36 19.14
N THR A 818 25.16 -31.32 19.50
CA THR A 818 25.10 -32.64 18.87
C THR A 818 24.06 -32.71 17.74
N ASN A 819 24.38 -33.41 16.66
CA ASN A 819 23.40 -33.78 15.62
C ASN A 819 22.35 -34.77 16.17
N ARG A 820 21.28 -34.97 15.39
CA ARG A 820 20.17 -35.92 15.66
C ARG A 820 20.63 -37.37 15.95
N SER A 821 21.85 -37.73 15.56
CA SER A 821 22.49 -39.04 15.77
C SER A 821 23.54 -39.04 16.90
N GLY A 822 23.51 -38.07 17.81
CA GLY A 822 24.38 -37.99 19.00
C GLY A 822 25.81 -37.46 18.78
N LYS A 823 26.35 -37.52 17.56
CA LYS A 823 27.70 -37.00 17.25
C LYS A 823 27.77 -35.47 17.39
N PRO A 824 28.88 -34.90 17.92
CA PRO A 824 29.09 -33.45 17.99
C PRO A 824 29.18 -32.83 16.60
N LYS A 825 28.90 -31.52 16.51
CA LYS A 825 28.82 -30.77 15.23
C LYS A 825 29.91 -29.69 15.08
N GLY A 826 30.97 -29.75 15.88
CA GLY A 826 32.06 -28.76 15.89
C GLY A 826 31.67 -27.36 16.43
N LEU A 827 30.55 -27.28 17.15
CA LEU A 827 30.00 -26.05 17.74
C LEU A 827 29.71 -26.26 19.23
N ALA A 828 29.97 -25.25 20.05
CA ALA A 828 29.64 -25.22 21.47
C ALA A 828 29.19 -23.83 21.93
N TYR A 829 28.50 -23.78 23.07
CA TYR A 829 28.22 -22.56 23.82
C TYR A 829 28.79 -22.69 25.23
N VAL A 830 29.42 -21.63 25.74
CA VAL A 830 29.93 -21.55 27.12
C VAL A 830 29.32 -20.33 27.79
N GLU A 831 28.73 -20.53 28.96
CA GLU A 831 28.11 -19.48 29.78
C GLU A 831 29.02 -19.17 30.97
N TYR A 832 29.43 -17.91 31.10
CA TYR A 832 30.28 -17.42 32.19
C TYR A 832 29.48 -16.79 33.32
N GLU A 833 30.13 -16.62 34.47
CA GLU A 833 29.61 -15.87 35.61
C GLU A 833 29.33 -14.40 35.26
N ASN A 834 30.23 -13.74 34.50
CA ASN A 834 30.24 -12.30 34.26
C ASN A 834 30.43 -11.92 32.79
N GLU A 835 29.87 -10.77 32.36
CA GLU A 835 30.03 -10.20 31.00
C GLU A 835 31.50 -9.97 30.65
N ALA A 836 32.28 -9.39 31.57
CA ALA A 836 33.70 -9.13 31.35
C ALA A 836 34.54 -10.40 31.08
N GLN A 837 34.17 -11.55 31.67
CA GLN A 837 34.84 -12.83 31.43
C GLN A 837 34.54 -13.36 30.02
N ALA A 838 33.28 -13.28 29.58
CA ALA A 838 32.89 -13.63 28.21
C ALA A 838 33.63 -12.77 27.17
N SER A 839 33.71 -11.45 27.39
CA SER A 839 34.46 -10.54 26.50
C SER A 839 35.97 -10.80 26.51
N GLN A 840 36.57 -11.12 27.66
CA GLN A 840 37.99 -11.48 27.74
C GLN A 840 38.30 -12.82 27.07
N ALA A 841 37.39 -13.79 27.14
CA ALA A 841 37.53 -15.06 26.43
C ALA A 841 37.48 -14.88 24.90
N VAL A 842 36.54 -14.06 24.39
CA VAL A 842 36.48 -13.68 22.96
C VAL A 842 37.80 -13.05 22.51
N LEU A 843 38.28 -12.02 23.23
CA LEU A 843 39.50 -11.27 22.86
C LEU A 843 40.80 -12.06 22.90
N LYS A 844 40.82 -13.27 23.47
CA LYS A 844 42.00 -14.14 23.56
C LYS A 844 41.91 -15.43 22.76
N MET A 845 40.70 -15.99 22.60
CA MET A 845 40.48 -17.34 22.06
C MET A 845 39.92 -17.34 20.63
N ASP A 846 39.48 -16.19 20.10
CA ASP A 846 39.15 -16.07 18.68
C ASP A 846 40.44 -16.11 17.84
N GLY A 847 40.49 -16.99 16.85
CA GLY A 847 41.67 -17.21 16.01
C GLY A 847 42.72 -18.18 16.56
N THR A 848 42.56 -18.74 17.77
CA THR A 848 43.53 -19.73 18.30
C THR A 848 43.44 -21.04 17.53
N MET A 849 44.59 -21.64 17.19
CA MET A 849 44.62 -22.99 16.60
C MET A 849 44.55 -24.08 17.67
N LEU A 850 43.62 -25.01 17.51
CA LEU A 850 43.52 -26.24 18.30
C LEU A 850 43.63 -27.44 17.35
N GLU A 851 44.67 -28.26 17.55
CA GLU A 851 45.13 -29.27 16.59
C GLU A 851 45.39 -28.67 15.19
N THR A 852 44.46 -28.88 14.26
CA THR A 852 44.52 -28.41 12.86
C THR A 852 43.43 -27.40 12.53
N PHE A 853 42.61 -26.99 13.50
CA PHE A 853 41.45 -26.14 13.29
C PHE A 853 41.60 -24.81 14.03
N THR A 854 41.35 -23.70 13.35
CA THR A 854 41.18 -22.39 13.98
C THR A 854 39.84 -22.32 14.67
N LEU A 855 39.85 -22.03 15.97
CA LEU A 855 38.65 -21.70 16.73
C LEU A 855 38.21 -20.29 16.37
N SER A 856 36.89 -20.09 16.22
CA SER A 856 36.31 -18.75 16.29
C SER A 856 35.31 -18.66 17.44
N VAL A 857 35.47 -17.61 18.24
CA VAL A 857 34.83 -17.40 19.54
C VAL A 857 34.16 -16.03 19.55
N ALA A 858 32.84 -16.01 19.42
CA ALA A 858 32.04 -14.78 19.35
C ALA A 858 31.08 -14.67 20.55
N ILE A 859 30.60 -13.46 20.85
CA ILE A 859 29.48 -13.29 21.79
C ILE A 859 28.21 -13.89 21.16
N SER A 860 27.41 -14.62 21.95
CA SER A 860 26.25 -15.38 21.46
C SER A 860 25.15 -14.46 20.89
N ASN A 861 25.13 -14.31 19.57
CA ASN A 861 24.13 -13.59 18.79
C ASN A 861 23.37 -14.56 17.86
N PRO A 862 22.26 -15.19 18.31
CA PRO A 862 21.53 -16.17 17.51
C PRO A 862 20.83 -15.50 16.30
N PRO A 863 21.05 -15.95 15.06
CA PRO A 863 20.43 -15.33 13.88
C PRO A 863 18.91 -15.33 13.93
N ARG A 864 18.30 -14.21 13.52
CA ARG A 864 16.87 -14.20 13.18
C ARG A 864 16.64 -15.06 11.95
N ARG A 865 15.59 -15.88 11.98
CA ARG A 865 15.32 -16.86 10.92
C ARG A 865 14.54 -16.21 9.78
N ASN A 866 15.26 -15.61 8.83
CA ASN A 866 14.67 -15.13 7.59
C ASN A 866 14.11 -16.30 6.75
N LEU A 867 13.12 -15.97 5.92
CA LEU A 867 12.78 -16.70 4.71
C LEU A 867 13.54 -16.04 3.53
N GLU A 868 13.74 -16.81 2.47
CA GLU A 868 14.79 -16.68 1.43
C GLU A 868 14.96 -15.30 0.75
N GLU A 869 16.18 -15.09 0.22
CA GLU A 869 16.74 -13.79 -0.19
C GLU A 869 17.44 -13.90 -1.56
N LYS A 870 17.26 -12.88 -2.42
CA LYS A 870 18.13 -12.46 -3.55
C LYS A 870 17.51 -11.21 -4.20
N ALA A 871 18.25 -10.22 -4.71
CA ALA A 871 19.70 -10.00 -4.74
C ALA A 871 20.02 -8.51 -4.48
N ALA A 872 21.30 -8.14 -4.34
CA ALA A 872 21.72 -6.78 -4.01
C ALA A 872 23.00 -6.35 -4.76
N PRO A 873 23.15 -5.06 -5.12
CA PRO A 873 24.41 -4.44 -5.48
C PRO A 873 25.11 -3.75 -4.29
N SER A 874 26.41 -3.50 -4.45
CA SER A 874 27.39 -3.07 -3.46
C SER A 874 27.12 -1.74 -2.72
N ARG A 875 27.65 -1.64 -1.49
CA ARG A 875 27.74 -0.39 -0.70
C ARG A 875 28.86 0.51 -1.21
N ILE A 876 28.65 1.84 -1.13
CA ILE A 876 29.72 2.85 -0.99
C ILE A 876 29.56 3.52 0.40
N LEU A 877 30.66 4.00 0.98
CA LEU A 877 30.76 4.42 2.38
C LEU A 877 30.41 5.92 2.58
N GLY A 878 29.38 6.20 3.38
CA GLY A 878 29.13 7.51 3.99
C GLY A 878 29.32 7.45 5.51
N ALA A 879 30.37 8.08 6.04
CA ALA A 879 30.73 7.98 7.45
C ALA A 879 30.05 9.06 8.32
N THR A 880 29.19 8.65 9.25
CA THR A 880 28.54 9.57 10.20
C THR A 880 29.48 9.90 11.37
N MET A 881 30.03 11.12 11.42
CA MET A 881 30.80 11.58 12.58
C MET A 881 29.91 12.16 13.69
N GLN A 882 30.15 11.73 14.93
CA GLN A 882 29.52 12.29 16.12
C GLN A 882 30.06 13.70 16.42
N ARG A 883 29.18 14.63 16.81
CA ARG A 883 29.58 15.90 17.43
C ARG A 883 29.35 15.85 18.95
N GLN A 884 30.40 16.14 19.73
CA GLN A 884 30.26 16.54 21.13
C GLN A 884 30.05 18.07 21.23
N PRO A 885 29.38 18.56 22.30
CA PRO A 885 29.04 19.98 22.44
C PRO A 885 30.13 20.80 23.16
N GLN A 886 30.48 21.97 22.64
CA GLN A 886 31.24 23.00 23.37
C GLN A 886 31.20 24.37 22.66
N GLY A 887 31.24 25.46 23.46
CA GLY A 887 31.65 26.79 23.00
C GLY A 887 30.51 27.72 22.54
N ALA A 888 30.37 28.88 23.20
CA ALA A 888 29.37 29.90 22.89
C ALA A 888 29.73 30.76 21.65
N ARG A 889 28.71 31.35 21.03
CA ARG A 889 28.76 32.38 19.95
C ARG A 889 29.46 31.95 18.64
N GLY A 890 28.74 31.24 17.79
CA GLY A 890 29.05 31.07 16.37
C GLY A 890 27.78 30.76 15.57
N LYS A 891 27.59 31.40 14.40
CA LYS A 891 26.37 31.23 13.59
C LYS A 891 26.29 29.82 12.99
N GLY A 892 25.25 29.06 13.33
CA GLY A 892 24.83 27.88 12.57
C GLY A 892 24.17 28.33 11.27
N ARG A 893 24.99 28.60 10.25
CA ARG A 893 24.51 29.04 8.93
C ARG A 893 23.90 27.86 8.17
N THR A 894 22.80 28.10 7.46
CA THR A 894 22.42 27.30 6.30
C THR A 894 23.62 27.21 5.34
N GLN A 895 23.75 26.13 4.56
CA GLN A 895 24.82 26.00 3.55
C GLN A 895 24.55 26.85 2.28
N ILE A 896 23.65 27.84 2.37
CA ILE A 896 23.10 28.54 1.22
C ILE A 896 23.77 29.92 1.07
N SER A 897 24.50 30.10 -0.03
CA SER A 897 25.14 31.37 -0.38
C SER A 897 24.19 32.24 -1.21
N LEU A 898 23.14 32.78 -0.59
CA LEU A 898 22.01 33.51 -1.22
C LEU A 898 22.34 34.79 -2.03
N LEU A 899 23.60 35.10 -2.34
CA LEU A 899 23.99 36.31 -3.09
C LEU A 899 25.14 36.08 -4.09
N PRO A 900 25.02 36.59 -5.33
CA PRO A 900 26.15 36.84 -6.21
C PRO A 900 27.16 37.83 -5.58
N ARG A 901 28.46 37.66 -5.89
CA ARG A 901 29.55 38.49 -5.32
C ARG A 901 29.42 39.99 -5.63
N SER A 902 28.69 40.37 -6.67
CA SER A 902 28.45 41.76 -7.08
C SER A 902 27.66 42.60 -6.08
N LEU A 903 26.88 41.97 -5.18
CA LEU A 903 26.06 42.67 -4.18
C LEU A 903 26.75 42.80 -2.80
N TYR A 904 27.97 42.30 -2.63
CA TYR A 904 28.74 42.48 -1.39
C TYR A 904 29.31 43.91 -1.28
N ARG A 905 28.57 44.80 -0.62
CA ARG A 905 29.11 46.08 -0.14
C ARG A 905 30.14 45.81 0.95
N GLN A 906 31.42 46.00 0.66
CA GLN A 906 32.50 45.76 1.62
C GLN A 906 32.37 46.73 2.81
N SER A 907 32.15 46.18 4.01
CA SER A 907 32.24 46.93 5.27
C SER A 907 33.71 47.18 5.61
N ALA A 908 34.13 48.45 5.66
CA ALA A 908 35.41 48.82 6.23
C ALA A 908 35.46 48.47 7.74
N PRO A 909 36.62 48.10 8.30
CA PRO A 909 36.71 47.71 9.70
C PRO A 909 36.60 48.91 10.66
N ASP A 910 35.78 48.77 11.71
CA ASP A 910 35.54 49.83 12.69
C ASP A 910 36.80 50.23 13.48
N ALA A 911 37.00 51.55 13.62
CA ALA A 911 37.99 52.10 14.52
C ALA A 911 37.50 52.04 15.98
N LYS A 912 38.27 51.40 16.86
CA LYS A 912 37.96 51.39 18.30
C LYS A 912 38.07 52.79 18.91
N ALA A 913 36.98 53.26 19.51
CA ALA A 913 36.99 54.41 20.41
C ALA A 913 36.84 53.92 21.87
N GLU A 914 37.82 54.22 22.71
CA GLU A 914 37.68 54.11 24.18
C GLU A 914 37.55 55.52 24.78
N ASN A 915 36.69 55.67 25.78
CA ASN A 915 36.43 56.94 26.44
C ASN A 915 37.51 57.28 27.48
N GLY A 916 37.98 58.53 27.48
CA GLY A 916 38.86 59.06 28.53
C GLY A 916 38.80 60.59 28.61
N THR A 917 38.10 61.13 29.61
CA THR A 917 37.90 62.58 29.77
C THR A 917 38.85 63.20 30.80
N VAL A 918 39.48 64.31 30.42
CA VAL A 918 40.09 65.34 31.28
C VAL A 918 41.25 64.90 32.19
N SER A 919 42.48 65.28 31.81
CA SER A 919 43.35 66.12 32.64
C SER A 919 44.45 66.80 31.83
N ALA A 920 44.71 68.07 32.11
CA ALA A 920 45.84 68.87 31.61
C ALA A 920 47.02 68.77 32.63
N PRO A 921 48.24 69.33 32.42
CA PRO A 921 48.56 70.36 31.42
C PRO A 921 49.98 70.34 30.78
N HIS A 922 50.18 71.34 29.89
CA HIS A 922 51.44 72.08 29.61
C HIS A 922 52.66 71.42 28.91
N ALA A 923 53.04 72.11 27.82
CA ALA A 923 54.41 72.55 27.49
C ALA A 923 55.38 71.50 26.85
N THR A 924 56.29 71.85 25.91
CA THR A 924 56.64 73.15 25.28
C THR A 924 57.46 72.94 23.98
N LEU A 925 57.38 73.90 23.03
CA LEU A 925 58.39 74.18 21.96
C LEU A 925 58.58 73.03 20.90
N THR A 926 59.11 73.22 19.68
CA THR A 926 59.56 74.38 18.86
C THR A 926 59.48 74.00 17.37
N ASP A 927 59.49 74.99 16.46
CA ASP A 927 59.98 75.03 15.05
C ASP A 927 59.91 73.80 14.11
N GLY A 928 59.73 73.95 12.79
CA GLY A 928 59.60 75.13 11.92
C GLY A 928 59.08 74.70 10.52
N VAL A 929 58.37 75.53 9.74
CA VAL A 929 58.81 76.73 8.97
C VAL A 929 59.35 76.38 7.56
N HIS A 930 58.80 77.08 6.55
CA HIS A 930 59.01 76.97 5.08
C HIS A 930 58.35 75.75 4.39
N GLY A 931 57.69 75.89 3.23
CA GLY A 931 57.36 77.09 2.45
C GLY A 931 56.39 76.80 1.27
N GLY A 932 55.69 77.82 0.75
CA GLY A 932 54.81 77.73 -0.44
C GLY A 932 55.57 77.91 -1.77
N PRO A 933 54.92 78.22 -2.93
CA PRO A 933 53.52 78.65 -3.18
C PRO A 933 52.63 77.49 -3.70
N GLY A 934 51.30 77.57 -3.91
CA GLY A 934 50.48 78.53 -4.68
C GLY A 934 50.41 78.10 -6.16
N THR A 935 49.25 78.05 -6.84
CA THR A 935 48.04 78.87 -6.72
C THR A 935 46.71 78.14 -7.01
N THR A 936 45.62 78.81 -6.66
CA THR A 936 44.19 78.50 -6.81
C THR A 936 43.70 78.03 -8.19
N SER A 937 42.73 77.09 -8.18
CA SER A 937 41.45 77.25 -8.90
C SER A 937 40.32 76.61 -8.08
N LEU A 938 39.08 77.07 -8.27
CA LEU A 938 37.89 76.34 -7.82
C LEU A 938 37.52 75.31 -8.89
N ASP A 939 36.79 74.26 -8.50
CA ASP A 939 35.80 73.71 -9.43
C ASP A 939 34.50 73.22 -8.76
N THR A 940 33.46 73.98 -9.07
CA THR A 940 32.07 73.64 -9.39
C THR A 940 31.55 72.21 -9.19
N GLN A 941 30.31 72.11 -8.70
CA GLN A 941 29.50 70.90 -8.76
C GLN A 941 29.17 70.51 -10.22
N ALA A 942 29.46 69.27 -10.61
CA ALA A 942 28.89 68.65 -11.81
C ALA A 942 27.74 67.70 -11.44
N LYS A 943 26.59 67.85 -12.09
CA LYS A 943 25.47 66.89 -11.98
C LYS A 943 25.72 65.68 -12.87
N SER A 944 25.18 64.52 -12.48
CA SER A 944 25.17 63.30 -13.30
C SER A 944 24.42 63.52 -14.62
N LEU A 945 25.00 63.02 -15.72
CA LEU A 945 24.34 62.91 -17.02
C LEU A 945 23.22 61.85 -16.98
N SER A 946 22.33 61.88 -17.97
CA SER A 946 21.20 60.95 -18.07
C SER A 946 21.55 59.70 -18.88
N ASN A 947 20.74 58.65 -18.76
CA ASN A 947 20.97 57.40 -19.51
C ASN A 947 20.82 57.57 -21.04
N GLU A 948 20.08 58.57 -21.52
CA GLU A 948 19.99 58.88 -22.96
C GLU A 948 21.32 59.39 -23.53
N ASP A 949 22.08 60.16 -22.74
CA ASP A 949 23.40 60.67 -23.14
C ASP A 949 24.42 59.51 -23.26
N PHE A 950 24.32 58.53 -22.36
CA PHE A 950 25.16 57.33 -22.38
C PHE A 950 24.81 56.40 -23.56
N ALA A 951 23.52 56.21 -23.86
CA ALA A 951 23.06 55.42 -25.00
C ALA A 951 23.57 55.98 -26.35
N ARG A 952 23.61 57.32 -26.50
CA ARG A 952 24.18 57.98 -27.68
C ARG A 952 25.70 57.86 -27.80
N MET A 953 26.40 57.53 -26.70
CA MET A 953 27.85 57.35 -26.68
C MET A 953 28.28 55.92 -27.06
N LEU A 954 27.43 54.91 -26.79
CA LEU A 954 27.69 53.50 -27.14
C LEU A 954 27.46 53.17 -28.62
N LEU A 955 26.56 53.88 -29.32
CA LEU A 955 26.30 53.69 -30.76
C LEU A 955 27.39 54.29 -31.69
N LYS A 956 28.64 54.40 -31.21
CA LYS A 956 29.80 54.89 -31.98
C LYS A 956 31.12 54.22 -31.58
N LYS A 957 31.23 52.91 -31.81
CA LYS A 957 32.43 52.30 -32.40
C LYS A 957 32.16 50.92 -32.97
#